data_AF-A0A1H6CK39-F1
#
_entry.id   AF-A0A1H6CK39-F1
#
_cell.length_a   1.000
_cell.length_b   1.000
_cell.length_c   1.000
_cell.angle_alpha   90.00
_cell.angle_beta   90.00
_cell.angle_gamma   90.00
#
_symmetry.space_group_name_H-M   'P 1'
#
loop_
_entity.id
_entity.type
_entity.pdbx_description
1 polymer ?
#
loop_
_entity_poly.entity_id
_entity_poly.type
_entity_poly.pdbx_seq_one_letter_code
_entity_poly.pdbx_strand_id
1 'polypeptide(L)'
;MWQMELGGRVTQRLRHTVIAHGRLAMREIRLAAARERHHGTQIMNFEQLAARLAGGLSQPVAEETLRSIVQTCLPETELGELDALRALPGMVGAAVDTLHKAWRAGVDLQARAAEHPRLASIAALEKAILNAMPAAMLRPTDLVEAALQRLDHAETLFGPIEIVGITELSPCWRPLLHALAERIQVRWIAGPRSVPDWLDGQRIEIVRTEPQAPTIATVSAATAFHEAIEALRWARELMASEEAEPSDIAIASVAPAEYDDHFLTLRADANIDLHFVHGVKITACREGQSAAALADILLRGLSQTRMRRLSALLSAYPGPFQALPEGWTRILPADAPLASAESWARLIGRTTATDWPDAVDHGATLRDIVALLVQGAQAAEAIGEALLHGRALAIWRKALLTGPAASLDLTLETLRQDDGLDACVSLVWMPASSLAASPRRFVRLLGLNSSRWPRGISEDRLLSDHIIPTAELDPLPVGAADRRDFATILATTERQVVLSRARRDTDGRLLGRSTLLQGEPMETYLRRNAVPNHAFSETDRLMGRPQEFRGLPQALSASASWRDWMRSEITPHDGLVRADHPVMHAILGRTQSASSLRQLLRNPLGFVWQYGLHWRAPESGNEPLVLDALAIGDLVHLTLDRALNTLELAGGLTTATSEQISAAVDLAAVDVARDWEMKRAIPPSVIWVRTLDNARELSRCALAFGDEVLPGARSYSEVPFGGEQAKADVTLPWDPTVSVEIPGAGFRIKGSIDRLDIGGGGRRALVRDYKTGRKPKDSIVLDGGKELQRCLYAFAVKAMLGNDVEISASLLYLRDGLDLRLADPEATLIEVATYLREARANLLSGGGVIGIDTGGPYDDFAFALPANANAAYCKRKIGAATARLGATAQVWAAQ
;
A
#
# COMPACT_ATOMS: atom_id res chain seq x y z
N MET A 1 79.29 30.66 -21.60
CA MET A 1 78.66 31.58 -22.57
C MET A 1 77.37 30.90 -23.02
N TRP A 2 76.17 31.15 -22.48
CA TRP A 2 75.57 32.41 -22.02
C TRP A 2 74.65 32.14 -20.81
N GLN A 3 74.72 33.01 -19.80
CA GLN A 3 73.68 33.20 -18.79
C GLN A 3 72.47 33.88 -19.44
N MET A 4 71.25 33.46 -19.12
CA MET A 4 70.10 34.36 -19.06
C MET A 4 69.19 33.93 -17.90
N GLU A 5 68.76 34.95 -17.17
CA GLU A 5 68.08 34.93 -15.89
C GLU A 5 66.71 34.23 -15.96
N LEU A 6 66.50 33.23 -15.10
CA LEU A 6 65.16 32.80 -14.68
C LEU A 6 64.93 33.27 -13.24
N GLY A 7 64.84 34.60 -13.09
CA GLY A 7 64.10 35.23 -12.00
C GLY A 7 62.59 35.04 -12.21
N GLY A 8 62.14 33.78 -12.25
CA GLY A 8 60.72 33.45 -12.28
C GLY A 8 60.19 33.45 -10.86
N ARG A 9 59.45 34.49 -10.49
CA ARG A 9 58.68 34.57 -9.24
C ARG A 9 58.02 33.22 -8.96
N VAL A 10 58.34 32.62 -7.81
CA VAL A 10 57.47 31.63 -7.19
C VAL A 10 56.15 32.36 -6.96
N THR A 11 55.18 32.20 -7.87
CA THR A 11 53.79 32.55 -7.58
C THR A 11 53.39 31.68 -6.40
N GLN A 12 53.43 32.25 -5.19
CA GLN A 12 52.70 31.69 -4.05
C GLN A 12 51.30 31.40 -4.57
N ARG A 13 50.95 30.10 -4.67
CA ARG A 13 49.59 29.68 -5.01
C ARG A 13 48.70 30.14 -3.86
N LEU A 14 48.11 31.32 -4.01
CA LEU A 14 47.20 31.91 -3.04
C LEU A 14 46.02 30.96 -2.88
N ARG A 15 45.87 30.40 -1.67
CA ARG A 15 44.65 29.70 -1.29
C ARG A 15 43.50 30.70 -1.31
N HIS A 16 42.33 30.25 -1.71
CA HIS A 16 41.10 31.04 -1.72
C HIS A 16 39.95 30.14 -1.25
N THR A 17 39.03 30.70 -0.48
CA THR A 17 37.94 29.94 0.11
C THR A 17 36.59 30.51 -0.30
N VAL A 18 35.72 29.65 -0.84
CA VAL A 18 34.33 29.97 -1.14
C VAL A 18 33.43 29.30 -0.11
N ILE A 19 32.63 30.12 0.56
CA ILE A 19 31.59 29.71 1.47
C ILE A 19 30.25 29.72 0.73
N ALA A 20 29.62 28.55 0.67
CA ALA A 20 28.30 28.39 0.06
C ALA A 20 27.42 27.49 0.95
N HIS A 21 26.11 27.69 0.85
CA HIS A 21 25.13 26.89 1.58
C HIS A 21 24.42 25.90 0.65
N GLY A 22 24.26 24.65 1.12
CA GLY A 22 23.58 23.60 0.40
C GLY A 22 24.48 22.79 -0.54
N ARG A 23 24.15 21.50 -0.69
CA ARG A 23 24.95 20.55 -1.49
C ARG A 23 25.00 20.93 -2.97
N LEU A 24 23.89 21.44 -3.51
CA LEU A 24 23.77 21.83 -4.91
C LEU A 24 24.72 23.00 -5.25
N ALA A 25 24.61 24.12 -4.52
CA ALA A 25 25.46 25.29 -4.76
C ALA A 25 26.95 24.96 -4.65
N MET A 26 27.35 24.18 -3.64
CA MET A 26 28.74 23.72 -3.52
C MET A 26 29.19 22.86 -4.70
N ARG A 27 28.32 22.01 -5.25
CA ARG A 27 28.64 21.16 -6.41
C ARG A 27 28.79 21.98 -7.69
N GLU A 28 27.93 22.98 -7.91
CA GLU A 28 28.04 23.88 -9.06
C GLU A 28 29.29 24.73 -9.01
N ILE A 29 29.63 25.30 -7.85
CA ILE A 29 30.87 26.08 -7.67
C ILE A 29 32.09 25.19 -7.92
N ARG A 30 32.07 23.92 -7.48
CA ARG A 30 33.13 22.95 -7.77
C ARG A 30 33.26 22.70 -9.27
N LEU A 31 32.13 22.54 -9.97
CA LEU A 31 32.13 22.33 -11.41
C LEU A 31 32.64 23.56 -12.17
N ALA A 32 32.22 24.77 -11.76
CA ALA A 32 32.70 26.03 -12.34
C ALA A 32 34.22 26.18 -12.15
N ALA A 33 34.71 26.02 -10.91
CA ALA A 33 36.13 26.08 -10.62
C ALA A 33 36.94 25.03 -11.41
N ALA A 34 36.41 23.82 -11.59
CA ALA A 34 37.04 22.78 -12.40
C ALA A 34 37.09 23.16 -13.89
N ARG A 35 36.02 23.72 -14.45
CA ARG A 35 35.96 24.20 -15.86
C ARG A 35 36.95 25.34 -16.10
N GLU A 36 37.06 26.25 -15.13
CA GLU A 36 37.97 27.41 -15.18
C GLU A 36 39.42 27.07 -14.81
N ARG A 37 39.69 25.82 -14.41
CA ARG A 37 41.01 25.34 -13.97
C ARG A 37 41.56 26.16 -12.78
N HIS A 38 40.67 26.60 -11.89
CA HIS A 38 41.04 27.29 -10.66
C HIS A 38 41.65 26.30 -9.66
N HIS A 39 42.97 26.37 -9.50
CA HIS A 39 43.72 25.55 -8.56
C HIS A 39 43.85 26.26 -7.20
N GLY A 40 43.58 25.55 -6.11
CA GLY A 40 43.73 26.08 -4.73
C GLY A 40 42.46 26.65 -4.10
N THR A 41 41.33 26.62 -4.83
CA THR A 41 40.00 26.99 -4.32
C THR A 41 39.46 25.91 -3.37
N GLN A 42 39.09 26.33 -2.17
CA GLN A 42 38.44 25.48 -1.17
C GLN A 42 36.96 25.83 -1.11
N ILE A 43 36.08 24.83 -1.10
CA ILE A 43 34.63 25.04 -1.11
C ILE A 43 34.04 24.30 0.09
N MET A 44 33.52 25.06 1.05
CA MET A 44 33.00 24.57 2.32
C MET A 44 31.81 25.41 2.79
N ASN A 45 31.07 24.93 3.79
CA ASN A 45 30.08 25.77 4.48
C ASN A 45 30.73 26.54 5.63
N PHE A 46 30.00 27.47 6.25
CA PHE A 46 30.55 28.29 7.34
C PHE A 46 30.91 27.47 8.59
N GLU A 47 30.14 26.42 8.89
CA GLU A 47 30.39 25.53 10.04
C GLU A 47 31.72 24.76 9.88
N GLN A 48 32.00 24.29 8.66
CA GLN A 48 33.25 23.62 8.29
C GLN A 48 34.44 24.58 8.38
N LEU A 49 34.25 25.85 8.00
CA LEU A 49 35.27 26.88 8.17
C LEU A 49 35.58 27.09 9.66
N ALA A 50 34.55 27.24 10.51
CA ALA A 50 34.71 27.42 11.94
C ALA A 50 35.43 26.22 12.58
N ALA A 51 34.99 25.00 12.27
CA ALA A 51 35.61 23.76 12.75
C ALA A 51 37.08 23.61 12.33
N ARG A 52 37.40 24.00 11.08
CA ARG A 52 38.79 23.96 10.59
C ARG A 52 39.67 24.97 11.30
N LEU A 53 39.18 26.17 11.60
CA LEU A 53 39.90 27.19 12.35
C LEU A 53 40.07 26.81 13.84
N ALA A 54 39.07 26.15 14.43
CA ALA A 54 39.09 25.69 15.81
C ALA A 54 40.15 24.61 16.12
N GLY A 55 40.77 23.99 15.12
CA GLY A 55 41.86 23.03 15.32
C GLY A 55 41.89 21.84 14.35
N GLY A 56 41.01 21.81 13.34
CA GLY A 56 41.01 20.81 12.26
C GLY A 56 40.56 19.39 12.66
N LEU A 57 40.73 19.02 13.92
CA LEU A 57 40.15 17.82 14.54
C LEU A 57 38.77 18.08 15.14
N SER A 58 38.43 19.35 15.40
CA SER A 58 37.10 19.76 15.84
C SER A 58 36.07 19.56 14.74
N GLN A 59 34.86 19.22 15.12
CA GLN A 59 33.74 18.95 14.22
C GLN A 59 32.46 19.63 14.74
N PRO A 60 31.58 20.09 13.85
CA PRO A 60 30.22 20.46 14.25
C PRO A 60 29.46 19.25 14.77
N VAL A 61 28.52 19.48 15.68
CA VAL A 61 27.63 18.43 16.18
C VAL A 61 26.85 17.80 15.02
N ALA A 62 27.08 16.51 14.79
CA ALA A 62 26.33 15.75 13.80
C ALA A 62 24.93 15.39 14.35
N GLU A 63 23.89 15.58 13.54
CA GLU A 63 22.50 15.34 13.97
C GLU A 63 22.25 13.88 14.42
N GLU A 64 22.83 12.90 13.72
CA GLU A 64 22.72 11.48 14.07
C GLU A 64 23.35 11.19 15.45
N THR A 65 24.52 11.76 15.72
CA THR A 65 25.21 11.64 17.01
C THR A 65 24.42 12.34 18.12
N LEU A 66 23.94 13.56 17.86
CA LEU A 66 23.13 14.31 18.82
C LEU A 66 21.86 13.54 19.19
N ARG A 67 21.15 12.98 18.21
CA ARG A 67 19.94 12.20 18.45
C ARG A 67 20.21 10.96 19.30
N SER A 68 21.30 10.24 19.01
CA SER A 68 21.71 9.07 19.80
C SER A 68 22.07 9.42 21.25
N ILE A 69 22.77 10.55 21.45
CA ILE A 69 23.10 11.04 22.79
C ILE A 69 21.83 11.49 23.53
N VAL A 70 20.95 12.25 22.87
CA VAL A 70 19.65 12.65 23.46
C VAL A 70 18.85 11.44 23.89
N GLN A 71 18.77 10.39 23.05
CA GLN A 71 18.06 9.16 23.40
C GLN A 71 18.63 8.45 24.64
N THR A 72 19.93 8.60 24.90
CA THR A 72 20.62 8.01 26.06
C THR A 72 20.51 8.90 27.30
N CYS A 73 20.64 10.23 27.17
CA CYS A 73 20.64 11.17 28.28
C CYS A 73 19.22 11.52 28.77
N LEU A 74 18.22 11.51 27.88
CA LEU A 74 16.85 11.94 28.20
C LEU A 74 16.21 11.10 29.33
N PRO A 75 16.38 9.76 29.42
CA PRO A 75 15.87 8.96 30.54
C PRO A 75 16.59 9.19 31.87
N GLU A 76 17.85 9.63 31.85
CA GLU A 76 18.68 9.79 33.06
C GLU A 76 18.68 11.21 33.62
N THR A 77 18.36 12.21 32.80
CA THR A 77 18.32 13.62 33.19
C THR A 77 17.02 13.93 33.93
N GLU A 78 17.06 14.62 35.07
CA GLU A 78 15.85 15.17 35.72
C GLU A 78 15.34 16.38 34.92
N LEU A 79 14.12 16.28 34.36
CA LEU A 79 13.55 17.30 33.47
C LEU A 79 12.40 18.09 34.13
N GLY A 80 12.16 17.89 35.43
CA GLY A 80 11.15 18.62 36.20
C GLY A 80 9.77 18.57 35.56
N GLU A 81 9.24 19.71 35.12
CA GLU A 81 7.92 19.79 34.48
C GLU A 81 7.80 18.95 33.20
N LEU A 82 8.91 18.70 32.50
CA LEU A 82 8.93 17.91 31.26
C LEU A 82 9.07 16.40 31.52
N ASP A 83 9.17 15.96 32.79
CA ASP A 83 9.36 14.54 33.13
C ASP A 83 8.20 13.66 32.64
N ALA A 84 6.96 14.15 32.71
CA ALA A 84 5.79 13.41 32.20
C ALA A 84 5.83 13.20 30.68
N LEU A 85 6.62 14.00 29.95
CA LEU A 85 6.72 13.96 28.50
C LEU A 85 7.92 13.13 28.00
N ARG A 86 8.84 12.71 28.89
CA ARG A 86 10.11 12.05 28.52
C ARG A 86 9.94 10.81 27.66
N ALA A 87 8.87 10.05 27.87
CA ALA A 87 8.61 8.77 27.22
C ALA A 87 7.70 8.90 25.99
N LEU A 88 7.23 10.10 25.66
CA LEU A 88 6.31 10.28 24.54
C LEU A 88 7.03 10.14 23.18
N PRO A 89 6.38 9.51 22.19
CA PRO A 89 6.88 9.49 20.82
C PRO A 89 7.14 10.92 20.31
N GLY A 90 8.34 11.16 19.79
CA GLY A 90 8.72 12.47 19.24
C GLY A 90 9.43 13.41 20.23
N MET A 91 9.52 13.07 21.53
CA MET A 91 10.23 13.91 22.52
C MET A 91 11.71 14.13 22.15
N VAL A 92 12.40 13.08 21.69
CA VAL A 92 13.79 13.19 21.19
C VAL A 92 13.89 14.21 20.05
N GLY A 93 12.97 14.16 19.10
CA GLY A 93 12.93 15.10 17.98
C GLY A 93 12.67 16.54 18.45
N ALA A 94 11.70 16.71 19.36
CA ALA A 94 11.42 18.02 19.94
C ALA A 94 12.65 18.59 20.67
N ALA A 95 13.34 17.79 21.49
CA ALA A 95 14.54 18.23 22.20
C ALA A 95 15.67 18.64 21.25
N VAL A 96 15.94 17.84 20.21
CA VAL A 96 16.95 18.14 19.18
C VAL A 96 16.60 19.45 18.46
N ASP A 97 15.35 19.64 18.05
CA ASP A 97 14.90 20.85 17.34
C ASP A 97 15.04 22.10 18.22
N THR A 98 14.61 22.03 19.49
CA THR A 98 14.70 23.12 20.46
C THR A 98 16.16 23.51 20.73
N LEU A 99 17.05 22.53 20.95
CA LEU A 99 18.48 22.77 21.17
C LEU A 99 19.13 23.42 19.94
N HIS A 100 18.82 22.95 18.74
CA HIS A 100 19.35 23.55 17.51
C HIS A 100 18.90 25.00 17.33
N LYS A 101 17.64 25.34 17.66
CA LYS A 101 17.16 26.73 17.63
C LYS A 101 17.94 27.59 18.61
N ALA A 102 18.03 27.17 19.88
CA ALA A 102 18.77 27.89 20.91
C ALA A 102 20.24 28.14 20.50
N TRP A 103 20.93 27.09 20.03
CA TRP A 103 22.32 27.20 19.59
C TRP A 103 22.52 28.09 18.37
N ARG A 104 21.61 28.07 17.39
CA ARG A 104 21.69 28.93 16.20
C ARG A 104 21.37 30.39 16.51
N ALA A 105 20.44 30.62 17.43
CA ALA A 105 20.11 31.94 17.93
C ALA A 105 21.21 32.52 18.85
N GLY A 106 22.10 31.67 19.39
CA GLY A 106 23.12 32.09 20.35
C GLY A 106 22.58 32.33 21.75
N VAL A 107 21.47 31.65 22.11
CA VAL A 107 20.87 31.72 23.45
C VAL A 107 21.69 30.87 24.42
N ASP A 108 22.16 31.47 25.51
CA ASP A 108 22.82 30.77 26.61
C ASP A 108 21.78 30.17 27.57
N LEU A 109 21.46 28.89 27.36
CA LEU A 109 20.49 28.17 28.18
C LEU A 109 20.93 28.04 29.64
N GLN A 110 22.23 27.94 29.92
CA GLN A 110 22.75 27.79 31.28
C GLN A 110 22.60 29.10 32.06
N ALA A 111 22.94 30.23 31.44
CA ALA A 111 22.81 31.55 32.06
C ALA A 111 21.34 31.90 32.37
N ARG A 112 20.41 31.41 31.55
CA ARG A 112 18.97 31.68 31.65
C ARG A 112 18.18 30.62 32.42
N ALA A 113 18.84 29.60 32.97
CA ALA A 113 18.17 28.49 33.67
C ALA A 113 17.30 28.96 34.84
N ALA A 114 17.67 30.05 35.52
CA ALA A 114 16.93 30.60 36.66
C ALA A 114 15.66 31.39 36.27
N GLU A 115 15.46 31.70 34.99
CA GLU A 115 14.33 32.53 34.53
C GLU A 115 13.01 31.76 34.48
N HIS A 116 13.04 30.46 34.16
CA HIS A 116 11.83 29.64 34.03
C HIS A 116 12.13 28.14 34.26
N PRO A 117 11.24 27.35 34.92
CA PRO A 117 11.44 25.92 35.15
C PRO A 117 11.75 25.09 33.90
N ARG A 118 11.05 25.38 32.78
CA ARG A 118 11.36 24.73 31.49
C ARG A 118 12.72 25.10 30.91
N LEU A 119 13.21 26.33 31.10
CA LEU A 119 14.58 26.70 30.70
C LEU A 119 15.60 25.93 31.55
N ALA A 120 15.36 25.80 32.86
CA ALA A 120 16.18 24.95 33.73
C ALA A 120 16.21 23.49 33.26
N SER A 121 15.06 22.97 32.83
CA SER A 121 14.91 21.60 32.34
C SER A 121 15.71 21.36 31.05
N ILE A 122 15.61 22.28 30.08
CA ILE A 122 16.37 22.19 28.83
C ILE A 122 17.87 22.45 29.05
N ALA A 123 18.23 23.34 29.98
CA ALA A 123 19.63 23.56 30.37
C ALA A 123 20.25 22.32 31.05
N ALA A 124 19.51 21.63 31.93
CA ALA A 124 19.94 20.38 32.54
C ALA A 124 20.19 19.29 31.47
N LEU A 125 19.28 19.18 30.51
CA LEU A 125 19.41 18.27 29.37
C LEU A 125 20.61 18.63 28.49
N GLU A 126 20.78 19.90 28.13
CA GLU A 126 21.93 20.37 27.36
C GLU A 126 23.25 19.99 28.06
N LYS A 127 23.34 20.22 29.38
CA LYS A 127 24.52 19.89 30.17
C LYS A 127 24.83 18.40 30.15
N ALA A 128 23.82 17.54 30.32
CA ALA A 128 24.00 16.10 30.22
C ALA A 128 24.48 15.66 28.83
N ILE A 129 23.89 16.24 27.78
CA ILE A 129 24.27 15.97 26.38
C ILE A 129 25.72 16.39 26.11
N LEU A 130 26.12 17.58 26.54
CA LEU A 130 27.49 18.07 26.34
C LEU A 130 28.52 17.21 27.09
N ASN A 131 28.19 16.70 28.27
CA ASN A 131 29.07 15.78 29.02
C ASN A 131 29.24 14.42 28.33
N ALA A 132 28.22 13.96 27.60
CA ALA A 132 28.25 12.70 26.85
C ALA A 132 28.78 12.87 25.40
N MET A 133 28.96 14.11 24.95
CA MET A 133 29.42 14.43 23.60
C MET A 133 30.89 14.05 23.40
N PRO A 134 31.29 13.48 22.25
CA PRO A 134 32.69 13.29 21.92
C PRO A 134 33.45 14.62 22.01
N ALA A 135 34.64 14.64 22.61
CA ALA A 135 35.41 15.87 22.84
C ALA A 135 35.75 16.66 21.56
N ALA A 136 35.76 15.99 20.40
CA ALA A 136 35.96 16.63 19.10
C ALA A 136 34.72 17.37 18.58
N MET A 137 33.51 17.03 19.05
CA MET A 137 32.25 17.62 18.60
C MET A 137 31.85 18.77 19.51
N LEU A 138 31.73 19.95 18.92
CA LEU A 138 31.47 21.19 19.64
C LEU A 138 30.19 21.84 19.12
N ARG A 139 29.34 22.34 20.03
CA ARG A 139 28.15 23.12 19.65
C ARG A 139 28.59 24.43 18.97
N PRO A 140 27.72 25.07 18.15
CA PRO A 140 28.09 26.23 17.35
C PRO A 140 28.83 27.36 18.10
N THR A 141 28.38 27.71 19.30
CA THR A 141 28.99 28.75 20.13
C THR A 141 30.41 28.39 20.59
N ASP A 142 30.61 27.14 21.00
CA ASP A 142 31.91 26.66 21.49
C ASP A 142 32.90 26.50 20.33
N LEU A 143 32.42 26.15 19.13
CA LEU A 143 33.22 26.20 17.90
C LEU A 143 33.69 27.62 17.58
N VAL A 144 32.80 28.60 17.71
CA VAL A 144 33.14 30.02 17.49
C VAL A 144 34.18 30.47 18.51
N GLU A 145 34.02 30.15 19.79
CA GLU A 145 35.01 30.48 20.82
C GLU A 145 36.39 29.86 20.52
N ALA A 146 36.42 28.56 20.21
CA ALA A 146 37.66 27.86 19.89
C ALA A 146 38.33 28.37 18.59
N ALA A 147 37.54 28.83 17.62
CA ALA A 147 38.01 29.44 16.38
C ALA A 147 38.57 30.85 16.61
N LEU A 148 37.91 31.66 17.47
CA LEU A 148 38.35 33.01 17.82
C LEU A 148 39.74 32.99 18.51
N GLN A 149 40.03 31.97 19.31
CA GLN A 149 41.34 31.77 19.94
C GLN A 149 42.48 31.48 18.92
N ARG A 150 42.15 31.17 17.66
CA ARG A 150 43.09 30.73 16.62
C ARG A 150 43.06 31.61 15.37
N LEU A 151 42.53 32.84 15.47
CA LEU A 151 42.39 33.77 14.34
C LEU A 151 43.69 34.05 13.58
N ASP A 152 44.84 33.98 14.26
CA ASP A 152 46.15 34.22 13.64
C ASP A 152 46.48 33.19 12.53
N HIS A 153 45.78 32.05 12.47
CA HIS A 153 45.93 31.06 11.40
C HIS A 153 45.03 31.29 10.18
N ALA A 154 44.08 32.23 10.24
CA ALA A 154 43.04 32.39 9.23
C ALA A 154 43.60 32.63 7.82
N GLU A 155 44.58 33.53 7.67
CA GLU A 155 45.20 33.87 6.38
C GLU A 155 45.88 32.65 5.73
N THR A 156 46.61 31.86 6.53
CA THR A 156 47.32 30.68 6.03
C THR A 156 46.37 29.54 5.65
N LEU A 157 45.27 29.39 6.40
CA LEU A 157 44.30 28.31 6.18
C LEU A 157 43.39 28.59 4.99
N PHE A 158 42.85 29.80 4.91
CA PHE A 158 41.75 30.13 4.00
C PHE A 158 42.13 31.06 2.85
N GLY A 159 43.12 31.93 3.06
CA GLY A 159 43.33 33.08 2.19
C GLY A 159 42.09 33.98 2.10
N PRO A 160 41.87 34.72 1.00
CA PRO A 160 40.66 35.51 0.82
C PRO A 160 39.40 34.63 0.85
N ILE A 161 38.35 35.13 1.50
CA ILE A 161 37.06 34.45 1.62
C ILE A 161 36.02 35.14 0.75
N GLU A 162 35.28 34.35 -0.01
CA GLU A 162 34.04 34.77 -0.68
C GLU A 162 32.85 34.03 -0.08
N ILE A 163 31.82 34.76 0.31
CA ILE A 163 30.54 34.20 0.75
C ILE A 163 29.54 34.36 -0.39
N VAL A 164 29.10 33.24 -0.97
CA VAL A 164 28.30 33.21 -2.21
C VAL A 164 26.92 32.62 -1.94
N GLY A 165 25.88 33.33 -2.42
CA GLY A 165 24.52 32.79 -2.44
C GLY A 165 23.84 32.69 -1.07
N ILE A 166 24.44 33.25 -0.03
CA ILE A 166 23.88 33.30 1.33
C ILE A 166 23.16 34.64 1.51
N THR A 167 21.90 34.58 1.93
CA THR A 167 21.09 35.78 2.19
C THR A 167 21.07 36.18 3.66
N GLU A 168 21.49 35.27 4.55
CA GLU A 168 21.46 35.45 6.00
C GLU A 168 22.34 34.40 6.70
N LEU A 169 22.89 34.74 7.87
CA LEU A 169 23.76 33.87 8.65
C LEU A 169 23.24 33.79 10.09
N SER A 170 23.11 32.58 10.63
CA SER A 170 22.60 32.38 12.00
C SER A 170 23.41 33.23 13.01
N PRO A 171 22.75 33.88 13.98
CA PRO A 171 23.39 34.80 14.92
C PRO A 171 24.67 34.28 15.58
N CYS A 172 24.71 33.00 15.96
CA CYS A 172 25.88 32.40 16.59
C CYS A 172 27.18 32.52 15.77
N TRP A 173 27.08 32.59 14.44
CA TRP A 173 28.24 32.64 13.54
C TRP A 173 28.72 34.07 13.24
N ARG A 174 27.88 35.09 13.46
CA ARG A 174 28.17 36.49 13.09
C ARG A 174 29.43 37.05 13.78
N PRO A 175 29.70 36.78 15.08
CA PRO A 175 30.92 37.26 15.73
C PRO A 175 32.20 36.75 15.06
N LEU A 176 32.23 35.47 14.65
CA LEU A 176 33.37 34.90 13.95
C LEU A 176 33.59 35.55 12.59
N LEU A 177 32.52 35.79 11.83
CA LEU A 177 32.63 36.44 10.52
C LEU A 177 33.25 37.84 10.64
N HIS A 178 32.78 38.65 11.60
CA HIS A 178 33.37 39.97 11.84
C HIS A 178 34.84 39.88 12.24
N ALA A 179 35.19 38.97 13.15
CA ALA A 179 36.58 38.79 13.56
C ALA A 179 37.52 38.34 12.43
N LEU A 180 37.01 37.52 11.49
CA LEU A 180 37.75 37.13 10.29
C LEU A 180 37.98 38.32 9.35
N ALA A 181 36.97 39.18 9.16
CA ALA A 181 37.08 40.38 8.34
C ALA A 181 38.13 41.38 8.88
N GLU A 182 38.50 41.30 10.17
CA GLU A 182 39.58 42.10 10.74
C GLU A 182 40.99 41.63 10.33
N ARG A 183 41.11 40.41 9.80
CA ARG A 183 42.40 39.75 9.54
C ARG A 183 42.63 39.42 8.08
N ILE A 184 41.57 39.07 7.35
CA ILE A 184 41.63 38.62 5.95
C ILE A 184 40.54 39.31 5.12
N GLN A 185 40.77 39.41 3.81
CA GLN A 185 39.74 39.94 2.92
C GLN A 185 38.53 38.99 2.90
N VAL A 186 37.38 39.53 3.29
CA VAL A 186 36.08 38.85 3.23
C VAL A 186 35.18 39.62 2.27
N ARG A 187 34.72 38.93 1.22
CA ARG A 187 33.75 39.45 0.26
C ARG A 187 32.42 38.74 0.42
N TRP A 188 31.36 39.51 0.62
CA TRP A 188 29.99 39.02 0.58
C TRP A 188 29.42 39.20 -0.82
N ILE A 189 29.39 38.12 -1.59
CA ILE A 189 28.85 38.10 -2.96
C ILE A 189 27.33 37.97 -2.89
N ALA A 190 26.67 39.11 -2.63
CA ALA A 190 25.22 39.18 -2.58
C ALA A 190 24.60 38.95 -3.97
N GLY A 191 25.22 39.54 -5.00
CA GLY A 191 24.57 39.68 -6.31
C GLY A 191 23.30 40.53 -6.17
N PRO A 192 22.13 40.08 -6.67
CA PRO A 192 20.87 40.82 -6.55
C PRO A 192 20.08 40.49 -5.27
N ARG A 193 20.69 39.73 -4.34
CA ARG A 193 20.03 39.29 -3.10
C ARG A 193 19.90 40.42 -2.08
N SER A 194 18.91 40.29 -1.20
CA SER A 194 18.84 41.13 0.01
C SER A 194 20.10 40.91 0.86
N VAL A 195 20.65 42.00 1.38
CA VAL A 195 21.81 41.97 2.27
C VAL A 195 21.32 42.27 3.69
N PRO A 196 21.69 41.45 4.69
CA PRO A 196 21.32 41.70 6.07
C PRO A 196 21.87 43.02 6.64
N ASP A 197 21.04 43.72 7.43
CA ASP A 197 21.41 45.00 8.05
C ASP A 197 22.59 44.87 9.03
N TRP A 198 22.78 43.70 9.66
CA TRP A 198 23.89 43.48 10.61
C TRP A 198 25.26 43.40 9.94
N LEU A 199 25.33 43.30 8.61
CA LEU A 199 26.60 43.33 7.86
C LEU A 199 27.20 44.74 7.75
N ASP A 200 26.53 45.79 8.27
CA ASP A 200 27.01 47.17 8.26
C ASP A 200 28.30 47.33 9.06
N GLY A 201 29.42 47.06 8.41
CA GLY A 201 30.78 47.28 8.87
C GLY A 201 31.69 47.50 7.67
N GLN A 202 32.59 48.48 7.74
CA GLN A 202 33.43 48.91 6.62
C GLN A 202 34.44 47.84 6.12
N ARG A 203 34.55 46.68 6.78
CA ARG A 203 35.60 45.67 6.52
C ARG A 203 35.14 44.46 5.71
N ILE A 204 33.83 44.21 5.61
CA ILE A 204 33.28 43.18 4.72
C ILE A 204 32.89 43.87 3.42
N GLU A 205 33.54 43.50 2.32
CA GLU A 205 33.23 44.06 1.01
C GLU A 205 31.96 43.40 0.46
N ILE A 206 30.91 44.19 0.27
CA ILE A 206 29.61 43.71 -0.21
C ILE A 206 29.55 43.90 -1.72
N VAL A 207 29.55 42.79 -2.47
CA VAL A 207 29.50 42.80 -3.93
C VAL A 207 28.05 42.59 -4.39
N ARG A 208 27.49 43.62 -5.01
CA ARG A 208 26.11 43.64 -5.53
C ARG A 208 26.10 43.62 -7.05
N THR A 209 25.03 43.06 -7.60
CA THR A 209 24.72 43.11 -9.04
C THR A 209 23.27 43.50 -9.21
N GLU A 210 22.94 44.06 -10.37
CA GLU A 210 21.55 44.37 -10.71
C GLU A 210 20.67 43.10 -10.73
N PRO A 211 19.40 43.20 -10.28
CA PRO A 211 18.42 42.13 -10.45
C PRO A 211 18.22 41.76 -11.92
N GLN A 212 17.98 40.47 -12.16
CA GLN A 212 17.48 40.00 -13.45
C GLN A 212 16.01 40.41 -13.63
N ALA A 213 15.57 40.46 -14.89
CA ALA A 213 14.19 40.79 -15.26
C ALA A 213 13.54 39.63 -16.04
N PRO A 214 13.22 38.50 -15.38
CA PRO A 214 12.62 37.36 -16.05
C PRO A 214 11.20 37.67 -16.51
N THR A 215 10.74 36.96 -17.54
CA THR A 215 9.30 36.94 -17.87
C THR A 215 8.55 36.16 -16.79
N ILE A 216 7.58 36.80 -16.14
CA ILE A 216 6.77 36.17 -15.10
C ILE A 216 5.39 35.79 -15.66
N ALA A 217 4.97 34.55 -15.40
CA ALA A 217 3.63 34.08 -15.71
C ALA A 217 3.00 33.43 -14.48
N THR A 218 1.72 33.73 -14.22
CA THR A 218 0.96 33.12 -13.12
C THR A 218 -0.06 32.15 -13.69
N VAL A 219 -0.13 30.93 -13.15
CA VAL A 219 -1.06 29.87 -13.60
C VAL A 219 -1.77 29.19 -12.43
N SER A 220 -2.98 28.67 -12.66
CA SER A 220 -3.59 27.72 -11.74
C SER A 220 -3.92 26.38 -12.39
N ALA A 221 -3.65 25.33 -11.63
CA ALA A 221 -3.96 23.93 -11.93
C ALA A 221 -5.18 23.45 -11.13
N ALA A 222 -5.83 22.38 -11.60
CA ALA A 222 -7.00 21.83 -10.90
C ALA A 222 -6.64 21.25 -9.52
N THR A 223 -5.53 20.52 -9.43
CA THR A 223 -5.01 19.84 -8.24
C THR A 223 -3.49 19.86 -8.25
N ALA A 224 -2.83 19.50 -7.13
CA ALA A 224 -1.36 19.38 -7.06
C ALA A 224 -0.80 18.39 -8.11
N PHE A 225 -1.48 17.26 -8.33
CA PHE A 225 -1.09 16.31 -9.38
C PHE A 225 -1.16 16.94 -10.79
N HIS A 226 -2.24 17.68 -11.08
CA HIS A 226 -2.33 18.41 -12.35
C HIS A 226 -1.24 19.49 -12.46
N GLU A 227 -0.87 20.12 -11.36
CA GLU A 227 0.21 21.10 -11.30
C GLU A 227 1.57 20.49 -11.67
N ALA A 228 1.87 19.30 -11.15
CA ALA A 228 3.08 18.54 -11.49
C ALA A 228 3.11 18.13 -12.97
N ILE A 229 1.98 17.69 -13.53
CA ILE A 229 1.85 17.39 -14.97
C ILE A 229 2.18 18.62 -15.81
N GLU A 230 1.56 19.76 -15.50
CA GLU A 230 1.81 21.01 -16.21
C GLU A 230 3.27 21.46 -16.09
N ALA A 231 3.92 21.20 -14.96
CA ALA A 231 5.34 21.50 -14.78
C ALA A 231 6.22 20.66 -15.71
N LEU A 232 5.91 19.38 -15.91
CA LEU A 232 6.67 18.54 -16.83
C LEU A 232 6.36 18.85 -18.30
N ARG A 233 5.12 19.22 -18.64
CA ARG A 233 4.78 19.74 -19.98
C ARG A 233 5.61 20.97 -20.32
N TRP A 234 5.66 21.93 -19.40
CA TRP A 234 6.47 23.14 -19.52
C TRP A 234 7.97 22.84 -19.66
N ALA A 235 8.53 22.00 -18.80
CA ALA A 235 9.96 21.65 -18.89
C ALA A 235 10.28 20.92 -20.20
N ARG A 236 9.40 20.02 -20.65
CA ARG A 236 9.57 19.31 -21.92
C ARG A 236 9.48 20.25 -23.11
N GLU A 237 8.56 21.21 -23.10
CA GLU A 237 8.44 22.24 -24.13
C GLU A 237 9.74 23.02 -24.28
N LEU A 238 10.31 23.52 -23.18
CA LEU A 238 11.59 24.26 -23.19
C LEU A 238 12.76 23.45 -23.76
N MET A 239 12.85 22.16 -23.41
CA MET A 239 13.90 21.28 -23.93
C MET A 239 13.67 20.93 -25.40
N ALA A 240 12.43 20.68 -25.81
CA ALA A 240 12.10 20.29 -27.17
C ALA A 240 12.14 21.47 -28.16
N SER A 241 11.92 22.70 -27.69
CA SER A 241 12.10 23.92 -28.49
C SER A 241 13.55 24.40 -28.54
N GLU A 242 14.49 23.70 -27.88
CA GLU A 242 15.90 24.08 -27.73
C GLU A 242 16.11 25.46 -27.06
N GLU A 243 15.13 25.94 -26.30
CA GLU A 243 15.24 27.19 -25.53
C GLU A 243 16.09 27.01 -24.26
N ALA A 244 16.16 25.79 -23.73
CA ALA A 244 16.86 25.46 -22.50
C ALA A 244 17.50 24.06 -22.53
N GLU A 245 18.73 23.98 -22.01
CA GLU A 245 19.32 22.70 -21.62
C GLU A 245 18.67 22.16 -20.34
N PRO A 246 18.70 20.85 -20.04
CA PRO A 246 18.11 20.32 -18.80
C PRO A 246 18.65 21.01 -17.54
N SER A 247 19.96 21.30 -17.51
CA SER A 247 20.60 22.02 -16.40
C SER A 247 20.16 23.47 -16.24
N ASP A 248 19.45 24.05 -17.20
CA ASP A 248 18.98 25.44 -17.13
C ASP A 248 17.61 25.56 -16.45
N ILE A 249 16.97 24.42 -16.13
CA ILE A 249 15.57 24.36 -15.72
C ILE A 249 15.47 23.87 -14.28
N ALA A 250 14.69 24.57 -13.45
CA ALA A 250 14.30 24.13 -12.12
C ALA A 250 12.79 24.15 -11.91
N ILE A 251 12.31 23.13 -11.21
CA ILE A 251 11.00 23.12 -10.57
C ILE A 251 11.25 23.17 -9.06
N ALA A 252 10.54 24.04 -8.33
CA ALA A 252 10.77 24.18 -6.90
C ALA A 252 9.50 24.43 -6.09
N SER A 253 9.54 24.05 -4.81
CA SER A 253 8.51 24.36 -3.82
C SER A 253 9.11 24.50 -2.42
N VAL A 254 8.41 25.18 -1.52
CA VAL A 254 8.77 25.21 -0.08
C VAL A 254 8.41 23.90 0.65
N ALA A 255 7.54 23.07 0.07
CA ALA A 255 7.14 21.79 0.62
C ALA A 255 7.24 20.66 -0.42
N PRO A 256 8.47 20.25 -0.84
CA PRO A 256 8.62 19.26 -1.91
C PRO A 256 7.94 17.92 -1.63
N ALA A 257 7.85 17.53 -0.36
CA ALA A 257 7.21 16.28 0.07
C ALA A 257 5.76 16.12 -0.41
N GLU A 258 5.01 17.21 -0.63
CA GLU A 258 3.64 17.16 -1.16
C GLU A 258 3.57 16.71 -2.62
N TYR A 259 4.67 16.83 -3.38
CA TYR A 259 4.74 16.51 -4.80
C TYR A 259 5.68 15.35 -5.12
N ASP A 260 6.52 14.91 -4.18
CA ASP A 260 7.54 13.89 -4.44
C ASP A 260 6.96 12.62 -5.05
N ASP A 261 5.86 12.09 -4.51
CA ASP A 261 5.24 10.87 -5.01
C ASP A 261 4.64 11.08 -6.42
N HIS A 262 4.15 12.30 -6.70
CA HIS A 262 3.71 12.68 -8.05
C HIS A 262 4.88 12.71 -9.03
N PHE A 263 5.97 13.40 -8.69
CA PHE A 263 7.14 13.50 -9.57
C PHE A 263 7.85 12.16 -9.75
N LEU A 264 7.91 11.31 -8.73
CA LEU A 264 8.47 9.97 -8.85
C LEU A 264 7.69 9.14 -9.86
N THR A 265 6.36 9.18 -9.80
CA THR A 265 5.49 8.48 -10.75
C THR A 265 5.62 9.07 -12.16
N LEU A 266 5.53 10.40 -12.26
CA LEU A 266 5.55 11.08 -13.54
C LEU A 266 6.92 11.03 -14.22
N ARG A 267 8.04 11.00 -13.47
CA ARG A 267 9.40 10.86 -14.02
C ARG A 267 9.53 9.59 -14.86
N ALA A 268 9.00 8.48 -14.37
CA ALA A 268 9.05 7.19 -15.08
C ALA A 268 8.23 7.22 -16.38
N ASP A 269 7.03 7.82 -16.36
CA ASP A 269 6.18 7.97 -17.54
C ASP A 269 6.75 8.99 -18.54
N ALA A 270 7.35 10.07 -18.03
CA ALA A 270 7.90 11.14 -18.84
C ALA A 270 9.17 10.74 -19.58
N ASN A 271 9.95 9.79 -19.06
CA ASN A 271 11.31 9.51 -19.51
C ASN A 271 12.18 10.79 -19.55
N ILE A 272 12.26 11.47 -18.40
CA ILE A 272 13.10 12.67 -18.17
C ILE A 272 14.03 12.38 -17.00
N ASP A 273 15.29 12.78 -17.11
CA ASP A 273 16.21 12.84 -15.98
C ASP A 273 15.86 14.03 -15.08
N LEU A 274 14.87 13.79 -14.20
CA LEU A 274 14.45 14.71 -13.14
C LEU A 274 15.18 14.35 -11.84
N HIS A 275 16.16 15.16 -11.46
CA HIS A 275 16.96 14.98 -10.25
C HIS A 275 16.28 15.60 -9.02
N PHE A 276 16.13 14.80 -7.96
CA PHE A 276 15.59 15.22 -6.67
C PHE A 276 16.74 15.72 -5.78
N VAL A 277 16.93 17.03 -5.70
CA VAL A 277 18.05 17.64 -4.95
C VAL A 277 18.03 17.30 -3.45
N HIS A 278 16.83 17.13 -2.89
CA HIS A 278 16.62 16.69 -1.50
C HIS A 278 16.58 15.16 -1.33
N GLY A 279 16.82 14.41 -2.40
CA GLY A 279 16.77 12.95 -2.41
C GLY A 279 15.36 12.37 -2.47
N VAL A 280 15.28 11.10 -2.85
CA VAL A 280 14.03 10.33 -2.94
C VAL A 280 13.78 9.54 -1.67
N LYS A 281 12.51 9.33 -1.30
CA LYS A 281 12.14 8.46 -0.17
C LYS A 281 12.73 7.07 -0.38
N ILE A 282 13.33 6.48 0.65
CA ILE A 282 13.85 5.11 0.55
C ILE A 282 12.76 4.10 0.23
N THR A 283 11.51 4.36 0.64
CA THR A 283 10.36 3.51 0.35
C THR A 283 10.00 3.48 -1.13
N ALA A 284 10.56 4.37 -1.97
CA ALA A 284 10.41 4.31 -3.42
C ALA A 284 11.38 3.33 -4.09
N CYS A 285 12.41 2.82 -3.38
CA CYS A 285 13.38 1.86 -3.93
C CYS A 285 13.18 0.44 -3.40
N ARG A 286 13.75 -0.54 -4.12
CA ARG A 286 13.64 -1.96 -3.75
C ARG A 286 14.30 -2.26 -2.40
N GLU A 287 15.43 -1.64 -2.11
CA GLU A 287 16.18 -1.82 -0.87
C GLU A 287 15.41 -1.28 0.34
N GLY A 288 14.80 -0.10 0.22
CA GLY A 288 13.95 0.44 1.26
C GLY A 288 12.62 -0.31 1.39
N GLN A 289 12.06 -0.83 0.30
CA GLN A 289 10.92 -1.75 0.37
C GLN A 289 11.26 -3.06 1.08
N SER A 290 12.49 -3.56 0.94
CA SER A 290 12.96 -4.75 1.66
C SER A 290 13.01 -4.51 3.17
N ALA A 291 13.57 -3.36 3.58
CA ALA A 291 13.54 -2.91 4.97
C ALA A 291 12.10 -2.71 5.49
N ALA A 292 11.22 -2.08 4.69
CA ALA A 292 9.84 -1.84 5.07
C ALA A 292 9.02 -3.15 5.19
N ALA A 293 9.25 -4.13 4.32
CA ALA A 293 8.61 -5.44 4.41
C ALA A 293 9.04 -6.21 5.67
N LEU A 294 10.30 -6.07 6.08
CA LEU A 294 10.77 -6.63 7.34
C LEU A 294 10.12 -5.94 8.54
N ALA A 295 10.14 -4.60 8.57
CA ALA A 295 9.47 -3.81 9.61
C ALA A 295 7.98 -4.18 9.75
N ASP A 296 7.30 -4.39 8.63
CA ASP A 296 5.89 -4.76 8.62
C ASP A 296 5.60 -6.08 9.35
N ILE A 297 6.48 -7.09 9.19
CA ILE A 297 6.38 -8.35 9.95
C ILE A 297 6.70 -8.12 11.43
N LEU A 298 7.77 -7.40 11.74
CA LEU A 298 8.20 -7.21 13.13
C LEU A 298 7.21 -6.38 13.96
N LEU A 299 6.49 -5.46 13.33
CA LEU A 299 5.51 -4.58 13.97
C LEU A 299 4.09 -5.16 13.98
N ARG A 300 3.68 -5.86 12.91
CA ARG A 300 2.29 -6.32 12.72
C ARG A 300 2.13 -7.84 12.80
N GLY A 301 3.21 -8.57 13.10
CA GLY A 301 3.24 -10.02 13.25
C GLY A 301 3.35 -10.78 11.93
N LEU A 302 3.38 -12.11 12.00
CA LEU A 302 3.47 -12.95 10.81
C LEU A 302 2.15 -12.93 10.01
N SER A 303 2.26 -13.12 8.70
CA SER A 303 1.17 -13.57 7.84
C SER A 303 1.76 -14.17 6.58
N GLN A 304 0.97 -14.97 5.87
CA GLN A 304 1.35 -15.46 4.56
C GLN A 304 1.65 -14.32 3.57
N THR A 305 0.82 -13.27 3.56
CA THR A 305 0.98 -12.11 2.66
C THR A 305 2.27 -11.33 2.93
N ARG A 306 2.59 -11.07 4.20
CA ARG A 306 3.83 -10.39 4.59
C ARG A 306 5.06 -11.25 4.32
N MET A 307 4.99 -12.57 4.57
CA MET A 307 6.06 -13.51 4.24
C MET A 307 6.33 -13.58 2.72
N ARG A 308 5.27 -13.64 1.89
CA ARG A 308 5.39 -13.59 0.43
C ARG A 308 6.06 -12.30 -0.03
N ARG A 309 5.65 -11.15 0.53
CA ARG A 309 6.25 -9.84 0.20
C ARG A 309 7.72 -9.79 0.58
N LEU A 310 8.07 -10.18 1.81
CA LEU A 310 9.46 -10.16 2.29
C LEU A 310 10.35 -11.10 1.47
N SER A 311 9.94 -12.34 1.27
CA SER A 311 10.71 -13.33 0.49
C SER A 311 10.91 -12.89 -0.97
N ALA A 312 9.88 -12.34 -1.62
CA ALA A 312 10.00 -11.84 -2.99
C ALA A 312 11.03 -10.69 -3.11
N LEU A 313 11.10 -9.81 -2.13
CA LEU A 313 12.06 -8.71 -2.10
C LEU A 313 13.49 -9.19 -1.81
N LEU A 314 13.64 -10.09 -0.83
CA LEU A 314 14.93 -10.62 -0.39
C LEU A 314 15.52 -11.71 -1.30
N SER A 315 14.72 -12.36 -2.14
CA SER A 315 15.18 -13.41 -3.08
C SER A 315 16.32 -12.97 -4.01
N ALA A 316 16.47 -11.66 -4.24
CA ALA A 316 17.53 -11.08 -5.07
C ALA A 316 18.88 -10.91 -4.33
N TYR A 317 18.93 -11.15 -3.02
CA TYR A 317 20.10 -10.93 -2.18
C TYR A 317 20.54 -12.23 -1.50
N PRO A 318 21.85 -12.38 -1.18
CA PRO A 318 22.31 -13.47 -0.34
C PRO A 318 21.57 -13.51 0.99
N GLY A 319 21.24 -14.70 1.49
CA GLY A 319 20.62 -14.85 2.81
C GLY A 319 19.70 -16.07 2.93
N PRO A 320 19.00 -16.23 4.08
CA PRO A 320 18.19 -17.41 4.36
C PRO A 320 17.10 -17.71 3.32
N PHE A 321 16.50 -16.68 2.73
CA PHE A 321 15.48 -16.85 1.68
C PHE A 321 16.04 -17.35 0.34
N GLN A 322 17.33 -17.17 0.08
CA GLN A 322 17.99 -17.69 -1.13
C GLN A 322 18.23 -19.21 -1.05
N ALA A 323 18.28 -19.77 0.16
CA ALA A 323 18.39 -21.21 0.35
C ALA A 323 17.08 -21.96 0.00
N LEU A 324 15.95 -21.24 -0.11
CA LEU A 324 14.67 -21.82 -0.53
C LEU A 324 14.58 -21.87 -2.06
N PRO A 325 13.99 -22.92 -2.64
CA PRO A 325 13.89 -23.07 -4.10
C PRO A 325 12.98 -22.01 -4.73
N GLU A 326 13.22 -21.68 -5.99
CA GLU A 326 12.37 -20.73 -6.72
C GLU A 326 10.91 -21.24 -6.76
N GLY A 327 9.97 -20.36 -6.43
CA GLY A 327 8.55 -20.73 -6.37
C GLY A 327 8.13 -21.53 -5.14
N TRP A 328 8.98 -21.67 -4.11
CA TRP A 328 8.63 -22.36 -2.85
C TRP A 328 7.31 -21.88 -2.23
N THR A 329 6.94 -20.62 -2.43
CA THR A 329 5.69 -20.03 -1.90
C THR A 329 4.42 -20.72 -2.40
N ARG A 330 4.50 -21.65 -3.37
CA ARG A 330 3.41 -22.55 -3.79
C ARG A 330 2.98 -23.53 -2.70
N ILE A 331 3.85 -23.86 -1.75
CA ILE A 331 3.50 -24.72 -0.61
C ILE A 331 2.56 -24.03 0.38
N LEU A 332 2.49 -22.70 0.34
CA LEU A 332 1.67 -21.92 1.26
C LEU A 332 0.20 -21.98 0.79
N PRO A 333 -0.74 -22.49 1.61
CA PRO A 333 -2.14 -22.59 1.24
C PRO A 333 -2.72 -21.21 0.91
N ALA A 334 -3.58 -21.11 -0.10
CA ALA A 334 -4.18 -19.83 -0.49
C ALA A 334 -5.01 -19.20 0.65
N ASP A 335 -5.62 -20.04 1.50
CA ASP A 335 -6.66 -19.63 2.45
C ASP A 335 -6.17 -19.65 3.91
N ALA A 336 -4.88 -19.92 4.13
CA ALA A 336 -4.29 -19.94 5.47
C ALA A 336 -3.64 -18.58 5.80
N PRO A 337 -4.11 -17.85 6.82
CA PRO A 337 -3.54 -16.56 7.20
C PRO A 337 -2.09 -16.68 7.70
N LEU A 338 -1.76 -17.83 8.30
CA LEU A 338 -0.45 -18.13 8.90
C LEU A 338 0.03 -17.00 9.83
N ALA A 339 -0.86 -16.58 10.74
CA ALA A 339 -0.61 -15.43 11.62
C ALA A 339 0.23 -15.75 12.87
N SER A 340 0.36 -17.03 13.24
CA SER A 340 1.06 -17.48 14.45
C SER A 340 2.18 -18.48 14.15
N ALA A 341 3.19 -18.53 15.01
CA ALA A 341 4.30 -19.49 14.93
C ALA A 341 3.81 -20.94 14.93
N GLU A 342 2.79 -21.25 15.71
CA GLU A 342 2.16 -22.59 15.76
C GLU A 342 1.51 -22.97 14.43
N SER A 343 0.86 -22.02 13.75
CA SER A 343 0.27 -22.27 12.43
C SER A 343 1.33 -22.54 11.37
N TRP A 344 2.46 -21.83 11.43
CA TRP A 344 3.63 -22.12 10.59
C TRP A 344 4.26 -23.48 10.92
N ALA A 345 4.46 -23.80 12.19
CA ALA A 345 5.02 -25.08 12.62
C ALA A 345 4.15 -26.26 12.16
N ARG A 346 2.83 -26.13 12.27
CA ARG A 346 1.86 -27.13 11.77
C ARG A 346 1.90 -27.29 10.26
N LEU A 347 2.01 -26.19 9.50
CA LEU A 347 2.15 -26.26 8.04
C LEU A 347 3.43 -26.99 7.64
N ILE A 348 4.57 -26.55 8.19
CA ILE A 348 5.90 -27.13 7.88
C ILE A 348 5.98 -28.60 8.32
N GLY A 349 5.31 -28.98 9.41
CA GLY A 349 5.28 -30.38 9.86
C GLY A 349 4.49 -31.32 8.93
N ARG A 350 3.68 -30.79 8.01
CA ARG A 350 2.90 -31.57 7.03
C ARG A 350 3.54 -31.63 5.65
N THR A 351 4.51 -30.75 5.37
CA THR A 351 5.20 -30.74 4.08
C THR A 351 6.21 -31.88 4.02
N THR A 352 6.27 -32.52 2.86
CA THR A 352 7.23 -33.55 2.49
C THR A 352 8.07 -33.07 1.32
N ALA A 353 9.14 -33.80 1.00
CA ALA A 353 10.01 -33.48 -0.13
C ALA A 353 9.22 -33.26 -1.44
N THR A 354 8.16 -34.04 -1.70
CA THR A 354 7.36 -33.94 -2.94
C THR A 354 6.51 -32.68 -3.06
N ASP A 355 6.28 -31.96 -1.96
CA ASP A 355 5.52 -30.71 -1.99
C ASP A 355 6.38 -29.53 -2.48
N TRP A 356 7.71 -29.66 -2.39
CA TRP A 356 8.65 -28.62 -2.80
C TRP A 356 8.94 -28.66 -4.30
N PRO A 357 9.16 -27.50 -4.95
CA PRO A 357 9.39 -27.43 -6.40
C PRO A 357 10.58 -28.27 -6.91
N ASP A 358 11.60 -28.47 -6.09
CA ASP A 358 12.83 -29.20 -6.40
C ASP A 358 12.86 -30.63 -5.80
N ALA A 359 11.75 -31.07 -5.21
CA ALA A 359 11.64 -32.35 -4.53
C ALA A 359 12.61 -32.54 -3.33
N VAL A 360 13.07 -31.46 -2.69
CA VAL A 360 13.92 -31.48 -1.49
C VAL A 360 13.19 -30.83 -0.32
N ASP A 361 13.25 -31.43 0.87
CA ASP A 361 12.60 -30.85 2.05
C ASP A 361 13.43 -29.69 2.65
N HIS A 362 12.91 -28.47 2.48
CA HIS A 362 13.48 -27.24 3.03
C HIS A 362 12.77 -26.75 4.30
N GLY A 363 11.97 -27.61 4.95
CA GLY A 363 11.17 -27.25 6.12
C GLY A 363 11.99 -26.73 7.31
N ALA A 364 13.21 -27.24 7.52
CA ALA A 364 14.12 -26.77 8.57
C ALA A 364 14.50 -25.29 8.37
N THR A 365 14.96 -24.93 7.17
CA THR A 365 15.32 -23.55 6.81
C THR A 365 14.15 -22.59 6.97
N LEU A 366 12.95 -22.98 6.50
CA LEU A 366 11.76 -22.16 6.65
C LEU A 366 11.38 -21.97 8.13
N ARG A 367 11.56 -23.01 8.97
CA ARG A 367 11.30 -22.95 10.41
C ARG A 367 12.24 -21.96 11.11
N ASP A 368 13.52 -21.94 10.73
CA ASP A 368 14.51 -21.01 11.30
C ASP A 368 14.19 -19.56 10.95
N ILE A 369 13.78 -19.30 9.71
CA ILE A 369 13.33 -17.97 9.27
C ILE A 369 12.11 -17.52 10.07
N VAL A 370 11.11 -18.39 10.24
CA VAL A 370 9.90 -18.09 11.04
C VAL A 370 10.28 -17.80 12.48
N ALA A 371 11.13 -18.64 13.10
CA ALA A 371 11.56 -18.46 14.48
C ALA A 371 12.27 -17.12 14.73
N LEU A 372 13.08 -16.68 13.76
CA LEU A 372 13.76 -15.39 13.81
C LEU A 372 12.76 -14.22 13.75
N LEU A 373 11.77 -14.28 12.84
CA LEU A 373 10.76 -13.23 12.68
C LEU A 373 9.78 -13.12 13.86
N VAL A 374 9.50 -14.21 14.56
CA VAL A 374 8.58 -14.24 15.73
C VAL A 374 9.11 -13.43 16.91
N GLN A 375 10.42 -13.21 17.01
CA GLN A 375 11.01 -12.41 18.09
C GLN A 375 10.57 -10.93 18.06
N GLY A 376 10.05 -10.46 16.90
CA GLY A 376 9.41 -9.16 16.77
C GLY A 376 10.38 -7.98 16.90
N ALA A 377 9.82 -6.79 17.14
CA ALA A 377 10.58 -5.53 17.15
C ALA A 377 11.69 -5.47 18.23
N GLN A 378 11.61 -6.25 19.31
CA GLN A 378 12.64 -6.26 20.35
C GLN A 378 13.99 -6.81 19.85
N ALA A 379 13.95 -7.71 18.86
CA ALA A 379 15.14 -8.28 18.23
C ALA A 379 15.46 -7.65 16.86
N ALA A 380 14.90 -6.47 16.56
CA ALA A 380 14.99 -5.84 15.24
C ALA A 380 16.43 -5.66 14.71
N GLU A 381 17.39 -5.36 15.59
CA GLU A 381 18.80 -5.20 15.21
C GLU A 381 19.38 -6.53 14.69
N ALA A 382 19.33 -7.59 15.52
CA ALA A 382 19.84 -8.91 15.15
C ALA A 382 19.11 -9.52 13.94
N ILE A 383 17.80 -9.32 13.85
CA ILE A 383 16.98 -9.78 12.72
C ILE A 383 17.39 -9.06 11.43
N GLY A 384 17.61 -7.75 11.49
CA GLY A 384 18.06 -6.95 10.36
C GLY A 384 19.41 -7.41 9.83
N GLU A 385 20.38 -7.63 10.71
CA GLU A 385 21.71 -8.15 10.36
C GLU A 385 21.65 -9.54 9.71
N ALA A 386 20.73 -10.39 10.14
CA ALA A 386 20.60 -11.74 9.61
C ALA A 386 19.92 -11.80 8.23
N LEU A 387 18.98 -10.88 7.94
CA LEU A 387 18.13 -10.95 6.75
C LEU A 387 18.46 -9.91 5.68
N LEU A 388 18.93 -8.73 6.07
CA LEU A 388 19.21 -7.62 5.15
C LEU A 388 20.69 -7.53 4.84
N HIS A 389 21.01 -7.13 3.61
CA HIS A 389 22.39 -6.98 3.13
C HIS A 389 22.60 -5.65 2.41
N GLY A 390 23.86 -5.23 2.30
CA GLY A 390 24.27 -4.05 1.54
C GLY A 390 23.50 -2.78 1.93
N ARG A 391 22.90 -2.11 0.94
CA ARG A 391 22.17 -0.85 1.14
C ARG A 391 20.89 -1.02 1.95
N ALA A 392 20.20 -2.16 1.86
CA ALA A 392 19.01 -2.43 2.68
C ALA A 392 19.35 -2.51 4.18
N LEU A 393 20.50 -3.13 4.52
CA LEU A 393 21.01 -3.17 5.89
C LEU A 393 21.45 -1.78 6.38
N ALA A 394 22.12 -1.00 5.53
CA ALA A 394 22.51 0.37 5.87
C ALA A 394 21.28 1.26 6.16
N ILE A 395 20.22 1.11 5.36
CA ILE A 395 18.92 1.77 5.59
C ILE A 395 18.33 1.35 6.95
N TRP A 396 18.33 0.05 7.24
CA TRP A 396 17.79 -0.50 8.48
C TRP A 396 18.51 0.04 9.72
N ARG A 397 19.84 0.00 9.72
CA ARG A 397 20.66 0.59 10.79
C ARG A 397 20.36 2.07 10.98
N LYS A 398 20.26 2.83 9.89
CA LYS A 398 19.91 4.25 9.96
C LYS A 398 18.51 4.49 10.53
N ALA A 399 17.54 3.63 10.21
CA ALA A 399 16.18 3.72 10.73
C ALA A 399 16.13 3.46 12.25
N LEU A 400 16.87 2.46 12.74
CA LEU A 400 17.01 2.15 14.16
C LEU A 400 17.78 3.23 14.94
N LEU A 401 18.70 3.95 14.30
CA LEU A 401 19.35 5.13 14.89
C LEU A 401 18.41 6.34 15.00
N THR A 402 17.39 6.42 14.13
CA THR A 402 16.47 7.57 14.07
C THR A 402 15.37 7.49 15.12
N GLY A 403 15.03 6.29 15.59
CA GLY A 403 13.99 6.06 16.59
C GLY A 403 13.91 4.61 17.04
N PRO A 404 13.12 4.30 18.09
CA PRO A 404 13.00 2.95 18.60
C PRO A 404 12.48 1.98 17.54
N ALA A 405 12.79 0.68 17.71
CA ALA A 405 12.34 -0.36 16.79
C ALA A 405 10.80 -0.39 16.60
N ALA A 406 10.05 0.00 17.63
CA ALA A 406 8.58 0.09 17.58
C ALA A 406 8.05 1.16 16.59
N SER A 407 8.89 2.12 16.16
CA SER A 407 8.54 3.18 15.21
C SER A 407 9.24 3.02 13.86
N LEU A 408 9.67 1.80 13.51
CA LEU A 408 10.41 1.54 12.27
C LEU A 408 9.63 1.97 11.01
N ASP A 409 8.31 1.90 11.02
CA ASP A 409 7.48 2.37 9.91
C ASP A 409 7.61 3.88 9.70
N LEU A 410 7.53 4.67 10.77
CA LEU A 410 7.72 6.12 10.74
C LEU A 410 9.15 6.51 10.38
N THR A 411 10.16 5.86 10.97
CA THR A 411 11.56 6.22 10.69
C THR A 411 11.92 5.90 9.24
N LEU A 412 11.54 4.73 8.73
CA LEU A 412 11.77 4.37 7.32
C LEU A 412 11.04 5.31 6.34
N GLU A 413 9.85 5.79 6.68
CA GLU A 413 9.09 6.73 5.84
C GLU A 413 9.81 8.07 5.64
N THR A 414 10.52 8.55 6.67
CA THR A 414 11.22 9.85 6.62
C THR A 414 12.59 9.79 5.95
N LEU A 415 13.20 8.61 5.84
CA LEU A 415 14.54 8.47 5.29
C LEU A 415 14.56 8.72 3.78
N ARG A 416 15.62 9.42 3.34
CA ARG A 416 15.88 9.75 1.94
C ARG A 416 17.25 9.30 1.50
N GLN A 417 17.37 9.10 0.19
CA GLN A 417 18.62 8.74 -0.45
C GLN A 417 18.80 9.45 -1.78
N ASP A 418 20.03 9.46 -2.28
CA ASP A 418 20.35 9.98 -3.60
C ASP A 418 19.66 9.14 -4.70
N ASP A 419 19.23 9.80 -5.77
CA ASP A 419 18.47 9.22 -6.89
C ASP A 419 19.36 8.80 -8.07
N GLY A 420 20.68 8.94 -7.95
CA GLY A 420 21.68 8.55 -8.93
C GLY A 420 21.93 9.56 -10.04
N LEU A 421 21.24 10.70 -10.05
CA LEU A 421 21.40 11.74 -11.09
C LEU A 421 22.34 12.86 -10.63
N ASP A 422 22.93 13.58 -11.60
CA ASP A 422 23.73 14.78 -11.33
C ASP A 422 22.95 16.05 -11.66
N ALA A 423 22.73 16.88 -10.64
CA ALA A 423 22.05 18.16 -10.72
C ALA A 423 22.69 19.18 -11.69
N CYS A 424 23.95 19.00 -12.07
CA CYS A 424 24.65 19.93 -12.96
C CYS A 424 24.37 19.69 -14.45
N VAL A 425 23.71 18.57 -14.79
CA VAL A 425 23.39 18.19 -16.17
C VAL A 425 21.93 17.77 -16.36
N SER A 426 21.13 17.80 -15.29
CA SER A 426 19.75 17.31 -15.26
C SER A 426 18.78 18.45 -14.95
N LEU A 427 17.51 18.27 -15.35
CA LEU A 427 16.39 19.03 -14.80
C LEU A 427 16.28 18.72 -13.31
N VAL A 428 16.02 19.75 -12.49
CA VAL A 428 16.06 19.62 -11.03
C VAL A 428 14.71 19.91 -10.38
N TRP A 429 14.28 19.03 -9.48
CA TRP A 429 13.20 19.24 -8.52
C TRP A 429 13.81 19.46 -7.13
N MET A 430 13.52 20.60 -6.51
CA MET A 430 14.23 20.99 -5.30
C MET A 430 13.42 21.88 -4.34
N PRO A 431 13.85 22.01 -3.07
CA PRO A 431 13.35 23.04 -2.18
C PRO A 431 13.63 24.45 -2.74
N ALA A 432 12.70 25.39 -2.56
CA ALA A 432 12.88 26.79 -2.97
C ALA A 432 14.16 27.43 -2.39
N SER A 433 14.54 27.07 -1.17
CA SER A 433 15.79 27.52 -0.54
C SER A 433 17.05 27.04 -1.27
N SER A 434 17.02 25.84 -1.85
CA SER A 434 18.13 25.34 -2.68
C SER A 434 18.23 26.10 -4.00
N LEU A 435 17.09 26.47 -4.59
CA LEU A 435 17.04 27.26 -5.81
C LEU A 435 17.50 28.71 -5.58
N ALA A 436 17.17 29.32 -4.43
CA ALA A 436 17.65 30.65 -4.08
C ALA A 436 19.19 30.70 -3.93
N ALA A 437 19.79 29.62 -3.42
CA ALA A 437 21.23 29.47 -3.30
C ALA A 437 21.91 29.15 -4.64
N SER A 438 21.25 28.40 -5.53
CA SER A 438 21.72 27.93 -6.84
C SER A 438 20.67 28.23 -7.91
N PRO A 439 20.64 29.47 -8.44
CA PRO A 439 19.63 29.93 -9.40
C PRO A 439 19.72 29.21 -10.75
N ARG A 440 18.56 29.03 -11.39
CA ARG A 440 18.44 28.51 -12.77
C ARG A 440 17.85 29.56 -13.70
N ARG A 441 18.03 29.37 -15.01
CA ARG A 441 17.60 30.33 -16.03
C ARG A 441 16.09 30.30 -16.24
N PHE A 442 15.51 29.10 -16.15
CA PHE A 442 14.08 28.84 -16.26
C PHE A 442 13.58 28.19 -14.98
N VAL A 443 12.56 28.78 -14.37
CA VAL A 443 12.06 28.36 -13.06
C VAL A 443 10.56 28.20 -13.08
N ARG A 444 10.06 27.13 -12.44
CA ARG A 444 8.65 26.99 -12.09
C ARG A 444 8.46 26.71 -10.61
N LEU A 445 7.71 27.59 -9.94
CA LEU A 445 7.41 27.51 -8.52
C LEU A 445 6.04 26.90 -8.30
N LEU A 446 5.95 25.86 -7.48
CA LEU A 446 4.72 25.09 -7.24
C LEU A 446 4.17 25.31 -5.84
N GLY A 447 2.83 25.23 -5.73
CA GLY A 447 2.15 25.27 -4.43
C GLY A 447 2.07 26.68 -3.82
N LEU A 448 1.92 27.72 -4.63
CA LEU A 448 1.68 29.10 -4.19
C LEU A 448 0.24 29.27 -3.66
N ASN A 449 -0.07 28.51 -2.63
CA ASN A 449 -1.34 28.45 -1.93
C ASN A 449 -1.30 29.21 -0.60
N SER A 450 -2.43 29.76 -0.19
CA SER A 450 -2.60 30.43 1.10
C SER A 450 -2.18 29.51 2.24
N SER A 451 -1.43 30.04 3.20
CA SER A 451 -0.88 29.33 4.36
C SER A 451 0.07 28.16 4.07
N ARG A 452 0.37 27.87 2.81
CA ARG A 452 1.40 26.87 2.41
C ARG A 452 2.71 27.53 1.99
N TRP A 453 2.62 28.62 1.21
CA TRP A 453 3.77 29.43 0.84
C TRP A 453 3.41 30.92 0.95
N PRO A 454 4.03 31.69 1.85
CA PRO A 454 5.00 31.25 2.86
C PRO A 454 4.37 30.34 3.90
N ARG A 455 5.18 29.47 4.47
CA ARG A 455 4.81 28.60 5.59
C ARG A 455 4.55 29.44 6.84
N GLY A 456 3.61 28.98 7.66
CA GLY A 456 3.30 29.61 8.94
C GLY A 456 4.45 29.49 9.95
N ILE A 457 4.48 30.42 10.90
CA ILE A 457 5.36 30.32 12.07
C ILE A 457 4.67 29.39 13.08
N SER A 458 5.40 28.39 13.57
CA SER A 458 4.94 27.54 14.69
C SER A 458 5.80 27.80 15.91
N GLU A 459 5.17 27.91 17.07
CA GLU A 459 5.89 27.97 18.35
C GLU A 459 6.75 26.71 18.56
N ASP A 460 7.80 26.84 19.36
CA ASP A 460 8.61 25.70 19.75
C ASP A 460 7.83 24.75 20.67
N ARG A 461 8.08 23.45 20.50
CA ARG A 461 7.33 22.39 21.21
C ARG A 461 7.66 22.36 22.70
N LEU A 462 8.87 22.76 23.08
CA LEU A 462 9.33 22.72 24.47
C LEU A 462 9.42 24.14 25.07
N LEU A 463 9.89 25.11 24.28
CA LEU A 463 10.08 26.50 24.68
C LEU A 463 9.13 27.46 23.94
N SER A 464 7.85 27.41 24.32
CA SER A 464 6.78 28.28 23.79
C SER A 464 7.04 29.79 24.02
N ASP A 465 6.31 30.64 23.29
CA ASP A 465 6.55 32.10 23.24
C ASP A 465 6.49 32.81 24.60
N HIS A 466 5.64 32.32 25.51
CA HIS A 466 5.50 32.87 26.87
C HIS A 466 6.71 32.57 27.78
N ILE A 467 7.60 31.66 27.39
CA ILE A 467 8.81 31.29 28.15
C ILE A 467 10.00 32.08 27.64
N ILE A 468 10.18 32.07 26.32
CA ILE A 468 11.19 32.84 25.60
C ILE A 468 10.52 33.39 24.34
N PRO A 469 10.65 34.70 24.05
CA PRO A 469 10.06 35.27 22.85
C PRO A 469 10.50 34.49 21.60
N THR A 470 9.54 34.15 20.74
CA THR A 470 9.80 33.35 19.52
C THR A 470 10.81 34.03 18.61
N ALA A 471 10.78 35.36 18.55
CA ALA A 471 11.76 36.15 17.77
C ALA A 471 13.19 36.07 18.32
N GLU A 472 13.36 35.74 19.61
CA GLU A 472 14.67 35.52 20.23
C GLU A 472 15.15 34.08 19.98
N LEU A 473 14.28 33.08 20.16
CA LEU A 473 14.64 31.67 19.99
C LEU A 473 14.77 31.24 18.51
N ASP A 474 13.94 31.81 17.63
CA ASP A 474 13.97 31.60 16.18
C ASP A 474 14.03 32.96 15.44
N PRO A 475 15.18 33.64 15.46
CA PRO A 475 15.35 34.97 14.86
C PRO A 475 15.26 34.94 13.33
N LEU A 476 15.26 33.76 12.72
CA LEU A 476 15.19 33.54 11.27
C LEU A 476 14.01 32.64 10.91
N PRO A 477 12.76 33.07 11.20
CA PRO A 477 11.60 32.20 11.10
C PRO A 477 11.36 31.76 9.65
N VAL A 478 10.85 30.53 9.50
CA VAL A 478 10.65 29.88 8.20
C VAL A 478 9.83 30.72 7.21
N GLY A 479 8.78 31.40 7.66
CA GLY A 479 7.94 32.23 6.80
C GLY A 479 8.65 33.47 6.25
N ALA A 480 9.61 34.04 7.00
CA ALA A 480 10.45 35.13 6.53
C ALA A 480 11.51 34.63 5.54
N ALA A 481 12.09 33.45 5.80
CA ALA A 481 12.99 32.77 4.87
C ALA A 481 12.28 32.49 3.53
N ASP A 482 11.06 31.95 3.55
CA ASP A 482 10.27 31.65 2.35
C ASP A 482 10.01 32.90 1.48
N ARG A 483 9.76 34.06 2.11
CA ARG A 483 9.57 35.34 1.40
C ARG A 483 10.87 35.82 0.77
N ARG A 484 11.99 35.71 1.50
CA ARG A 484 13.31 36.10 1.03
C ARG A 484 13.81 35.20 -0.10
N ASP A 485 13.57 33.90 0.00
CA ASP A 485 13.89 32.93 -1.04
C ASP A 485 13.06 33.20 -2.30
N PHE A 486 11.75 33.46 -2.15
CA PHE A 486 10.88 33.86 -3.26
C PHE A 486 11.41 35.12 -3.98
N ALA A 487 11.69 36.19 -3.24
CA ALA A 487 12.24 37.42 -3.81
C ALA A 487 13.60 37.20 -4.47
N THR A 488 14.47 36.38 -3.86
CA THR A 488 15.77 36.01 -4.41
C THR A 488 15.64 35.26 -5.73
N ILE A 489 14.72 34.31 -5.82
CA ILE A 489 14.48 33.54 -7.06
C ILE A 489 14.04 34.49 -8.17
N LEU A 490 13.11 35.40 -7.92
CA LEU A 490 12.68 36.39 -8.93
C LEU A 490 13.84 37.29 -9.38
N ALA A 491 14.69 37.73 -8.44
CA ALA A 491 15.79 38.63 -8.73
C ALA A 491 17.01 37.95 -9.40
N THR A 492 17.12 36.62 -9.32
CA THR A 492 18.27 35.86 -9.84
C THR A 492 17.96 35.03 -11.09
N THR A 493 16.69 34.77 -11.39
CA THR A 493 16.29 33.99 -12.58
C THR A 493 16.47 34.81 -13.85
N GLU A 494 17.22 34.29 -14.82
CA GLU A 494 17.61 35.05 -16.03
C GLU A 494 16.47 35.20 -17.05
N ARG A 495 15.68 34.15 -17.31
CA ARG A 495 14.76 34.10 -18.46
C ARG A 495 13.29 34.10 -18.08
N GLN A 496 12.83 33.12 -17.30
CA GLN A 496 11.40 32.92 -17.06
C GLN A 496 11.13 32.36 -15.67
N VAL A 497 10.08 32.89 -15.02
CA VAL A 497 9.50 32.33 -13.80
C VAL A 497 8.00 32.04 -14.01
N VAL A 498 7.60 30.79 -13.82
CA VAL A 498 6.19 30.37 -13.80
C VAL A 498 5.74 30.17 -12.35
N LEU A 499 4.81 31.00 -11.90
CA LEU A 499 4.21 30.96 -10.57
C LEU A 499 2.92 30.12 -10.62
N SER A 500 2.93 28.98 -9.96
CA SER A 500 1.86 27.98 -10.07
C SER A 500 1.20 27.67 -8.72
N ARG A 501 -0.11 27.39 -8.76
CA ARG A 501 -0.90 26.93 -7.60
C ARG A 501 -1.98 25.93 -7.97
N ALA A 502 -2.31 25.04 -7.04
CA ALA A 502 -3.47 24.16 -7.14
C ALA A 502 -4.75 24.85 -6.66
N ARG A 503 -5.87 24.63 -7.34
CA ARG A 503 -7.19 25.14 -6.93
C ARG A 503 -7.87 24.26 -5.88
N ARG A 504 -7.57 22.96 -5.88
CA ARG A 504 -8.13 21.99 -4.93
C ARG A 504 -7.08 21.04 -4.37
N ASP A 505 -7.31 20.58 -3.14
CA ASP A 505 -6.53 19.48 -2.56
C ASP A 505 -7.02 18.11 -3.06
N THR A 506 -6.46 17.04 -2.50
CA THR A 506 -6.77 15.63 -2.84
C THR A 506 -8.22 15.26 -2.48
N ASP A 507 -8.80 15.89 -1.47
CA ASP A 507 -10.19 15.68 -1.03
C ASP A 507 -11.19 16.56 -1.81
N GLY A 508 -10.67 17.39 -2.73
CA GLY A 508 -11.47 18.31 -3.53
C GLY A 508 -11.84 19.60 -2.83
N ARG A 509 -11.29 19.93 -1.65
CA ARG A 509 -11.51 21.22 -0.96
C ARG A 509 -10.82 22.35 -1.71
N LEU A 510 -11.39 23.55 -1.68
CA LEU A 510 -10.83 24.72 -2.33
C LEU A 510 -9.58 25.22 -1.58
N LEU A 511 -8.51 25.49 -2.32
CA LEU A 511 -7.28 26.07 -1.77
C LEU A 511 -7.18 27.56 -2.11
N GLY A 512 -6.96 28.41 -1.10
CA GLY A 512 -6.81 29.87 -1.26
C GLY A 512 -5.51 30.27 -1.96
N ARG A 513 -5.45 31.48 -2.52
CA ARG A 513 -4.28 32.08 -3.21
C ARG A 513 -3.22 32.56 -2.21
N SER A 514 -1.94 32.34 -2.50
CA SER A 514 -0.83 32.86 -1.69
C SER A 514 -0.80 34.41 -1.68
N THR A 515 -0.29 34.98 -0.58
CA THR A 515 0.00 36.42 -0.48
C THR A 515 1.19 36.85 -1.36
N LEU A 516 2.07 35.93 -1.75
CA LEU A 516 3.21 36.20 -2.64
C LEU A 516 2.81 36.52 -4.07
N LEU A 517 1.58 36.15 -4.45
CA LEU A 517 1.06 36.42 -5.78
C LEU A 517 0.45 37.83 -5.89
N GLN A 518 0.54 38.67 -4.85
CA GLN A 518 0.06 40.05 -4.91
C GLN A 518 1.00 40.89 -5.78
N GLY A 519 0.45 41.67 -6.72
CA GLY A 519 1.24 42.45 -7.69
C GLY A 519 1.72 41.68 -8.90
N GLU A 520 1.60 40.35 -8.89
CA GLU A 520 1.99 39.48 -10.02
C GLU A 520 0.95 39.47 -11.15
N PRO A 521 1.35 39.08 -12.39
CA PRO A 521 0.45 39.00 -13.54
C PRO A 521 -0.81 38.19 -13.27
N MET A 522 -1.87 38.50 -14.03
CA MET A 522 -3.15 37.81 -13.92
C MET A 522 -3.00 36.30 -14.13
N GLU A 523 -3.62 35.52 -13.24
CA GLU A 523 -3.55 34.06 -13.26
C GLU A 523 -4.25 33.48 -14.50
N THR A 524 -3.55 32.64 -15.25
CA THR A 524 -4.10 31.84 -16.35
C THR A 524 -4.70 30.54 -15.82
N TYR A 525 -5.96 30.28 -16.15
CA TYR A 525 -6.67 29.08 -15.72
C TYR A 525 -6.33 27.88 -16.61
N LEU A 526 -5.60 26.89 -16.09
CA LEU A 526 -5.32 25.64 -16.80
C LEU A 526 -6.43 24.60 -16.54
N ARG A 527 -7.06 24.11 -17.61
CA ARG A 527 -8.12 23.08 -17.54
C ARG A 527 -7.47 21.69 -17.53
N ARG A 528 -7.89 20.83 -16.60
CA ARG A 528 -7.38 19.45 -16.46
C ARG A 528 -7.54 18.61 -17.73
N ASN A 529 -8.62 18.84 -18.46
CA ASN A 529 -8.95 18.15 -19.70
C ASN A 529 -8.61 18.97 -20.96
N ALA A 530 -7.76 20.01 -20.84
CA ALA A 530 -7.22 20.67 -22.00
C ALA A 530 -6.39 19.66 -22.82
N VAL A 531 -6.47 19.80 -24.14
CA VAL A 531 -5.55 19.10 -25.03
C VAL A 531 -4.16 19.68 -24.79
N PRO A 532 -3.16 18.87 -24.41
CA PRO A 532 -1.82 19.37 -24.15
C PRO A 532 -1.20 19.95 -25.42
N ASN A 533 -0.62 21.16 -25.31
CA ASN A 533 0.15 21.76 -26.40
C ASN A 533 1.45 20.99 -26.62
N HIS A 534 2.13 20.64 -25.53
CA HIS A 534 3.29 19.77 -25.52
C HIS A 534 3.03 18.57 -24.63
N ALA A 535 3.28 17.37 -25.16
CA ALA A 535 3.18 16.14 -24.39
C ALA A 535 4.45 15.94 -23.56
N PHE A 536 4.30 15.57 -22.29
CA PHE A 536 5.44 15.18 -21.46
C PHE A 536 5.66 13.65 -21.43
N SER A 537 4.62 12.85 -21.71
CA SER A 537 4.64 11.39 -21.78
C SER A 537 3.82 10.83 -22.94
N GLU A 538 3.88 9.50 -23.16
CA GLU A 538 3.13 8.81 -24.21
C GLU A 538 1.60 8.93 -24.00
N THR A 539 1.15 8.76 -22.76
CA THR A 539 -0.27 8.95 -22.40
C THR A 539 -0.72 10.35 -22.75
N ASP A 540 0.12 11.35 -22.47
CA ASP A 540 -0.17 12.74 -22.74
C ASP A 540 -0.17 13.06 -24.24
N ARG A 541 0.72 12.43 -24.99
CA ARG A 541 0.78 12.52 -26.46
C ARG A 541 -0.50 11.99 -27.11
N LEU A 542 -1.04 10.89 -26.61
CA LEU A 542 -2.32 10.34 -27.06
C LEU A 542 -3.50 11.26 -26.72
N MET A 543 -3.47 11.95 -25.57
CA MET A 543 -4.43 13.01 -25.25
C MET A 543 -4.30 14.22 -26.20
N GLY A 544 -3.07 14.59 -26.55
CA GLY A 544 -2.75 15.63 -27.54
C GLY A 544 -3.19 15.29 -28.97
N ARG A 545 -3.28 13.99 -29.29
CA ARG A 545 -3.60 13.47 -30.63
C ARG A 545 -4.79 12.51 -30.58
N PRO A 546 -6.00 13.02 -30.30
CA PRO A 546 -7.18 12.16 -30.11
C PRO A 546 -7.56 11.34 -31.35
N GLN A 547 -7.20 11.79 -32.55
CA GLN A 547 -7.42 11.01 -33.78
C GLN A 547 -6.58 9.74 -33.82
N GLU A 548 -5.32 9.83 -33.37
CA GLU A 548 -4.42 8.69 -33.29
C GLU A 548 -4.88 7.72 -32.20
N PHE A 549 -5.22 8.23 -31.01
CA PHE A 549 -5.77 7.40 -29.94
C PHE A 549 -7.00 6.62 -30.39
N ARG A 550 -7.92 7.25 -31.14
CA ARG A 550 -9.11 6.58 -31.69
C ARG A 550 -8.79 5.46 -32.68
N GLY A 551 -7.63 5.51 -33.34
CA GLY A 551 -7.17 4.46 -34.26
C GLY A 551 -6.54 3.25 -33.55
N LEU A 552 -6.21 3.36 -32.25
CA LEU A 552 -5.61 2.25 -31.51
C LEU A 552 -6.60 1.09 -31.38
N PRO A 553 -6.15 -0.17 -31.57
CA PRO A 553 -7.01 -1.35 -31.43
C PRO A 553 -7.74 -1.41 -30.07
N GLN A 554 -7.06 -1.07 -28.97
CA GLN A 554 -7.70 -1.06 -27.65
C GLN A 554 -8.80 0.02 -27.55
N ALA A 555 -8.57 1.22 -28.10
CA ALA A 555 -9.55 2.30 -28.06
C ALA A 555 -10.78 1.98 -28.91
N LEU A 556 -10.58 1.38 -30.10
CA LEU A 556 -11.65 0.89 -30.95
C LEU A 556 -12.47 -0.20 -30.23
N SER A 557 -11.81 -1.16 -29.61
CA SER A 557 -12.45 -2.24 -28.84
C SER A 557 -13.24 -1.69 -27.65
N ALA A 558 -12.65 -0.80 -26.85
CA ALA A 558 -13.32 -0.20 -25.69
C ALA A 558 -14.51 0.67 -26.11
N SER A 559 -14.36 1.45 -27.18
CA SER A 559 -15.45 2.27 -27.74
C SER A 559 -16.58 1.41 -28.30
N ALA A 560 -16.26 0.31 -28.98
CA ALA A 560 -17.24 -0.65 -29.49
C ALA A 560 -18.01 -1.30 -28.32
N SER A 561 -17.29 -1.82 -27.32
CA SER A 561 -17.90 -2.41 -26.13
C SER A 561 -18.80 -1.42 -25.39
N TRP A 562 -18.34 -0.19 -25.19
CA TRP A 562 -19.14 0.87 -24.54
C TRP A 562 -20.43 1.18 -25.32
N ARG A 563 -20.33 1.32 -26.66
CA ARG A 563 -21.49 1.55 -27.53
C ARG A 563 -22.46 0.38 -27.48
N ASP A 564 -21.95 -0.84 -27.50
CA ASP A 564 -22.74 -2.06 -27.49
C ASP A 564 -23.49 -2.24 -26.17
N TRP A 565 -22.85 -1.93 -25.03
CA TRP A 565 -23.52 -1.91 -23.73
C TRP A 565 -24.68 -0.92 -23.66
N MET A 566 -24.64 0.17 -24.45
CA MET A 566 -25.71 1.16 -24.52
C MET A 566 -26.90 0.74 -25.39
N ARG A 567 -26.81 -0.36 -26.15
CA ARG A 567 -27.91 -0.91 -26.94
C ARG A 567 -28.83 -1.82 -26.11
N SER A 568 -30.08 -1.96 -26.52
CA SER A 568 -31.03 -2.92 -25.90
C SER A 568 -30.88 -4.34 -26.44
N GLU A 569 -30.50 -4.49 -27.71
CA GLU A 569 -30.21 -5.78 -28.34
C GLU A 569 -28.97 -6.45 -27.73
N ILE A 570 -28.91 -7.79 -27.78
CA ILE A 570 -27.73 -8.55 -27.38
C ILE A 570 -26.67 -8.45 -28.49
N THR A 571 -25.44 -8.17 -28.09
CA THR A 571 -24.26 -8.02 -28.94
C THR A 571 -23.19 -9.06 -28.56
N PRO A 572 -22.11 -9.20 -29.35
CA PRO A 572 -20.96 -10.04 -28.96
C PRO A 572 -20.35 -9.69 -27.60
N HIS A 573 -20.46 -8.43 -27.16
CA HIS A 573 -19.94 -7.97 -25.86
C HIS A 573 -20.84 -8.35 -24.66
N ASP A 574 -21.99 -8.99 -24.91
CA ASP A 574 -22.96 -9.40 -23.88
C ASP A 574 -22.98 -10.92 -23.66
N GLY A 575 -21.98 -11.65 -24.18
CA GLY A 575 -21.84 -13.10 -23.99
C GLY A 575 -22.30 -13.98 -25.16
N LEU A 576 -22.56 -13.38 -26.33
CA LEU A 576 -22.80 -14.17 -27.55
C LEU A 576 -21.51 -14.75 -28.08
N VAL A 577 -21.47 -16.08 -28.18
CA VAL A 577 -20.40 -16.82 -28.85
C VAL A 577 -20.94 -17.55 -30.07
N ARG A 578 -20.05 -18.03 -30.94
CA ARG A 578 -20.47 -18.90 -32.05
C ARG A 578 -21.14 -20.18 -31.54
N ALA A 579 -22.10 -20.68 -32.28
CA ALA A 579 -22.72 -21.98 -32.00
C ALA A 579 -21.68 -23.11 -32.03
N ASP A 580 -21.97 -24.17 -31.27
CA ASP A 580 -21.16 -25.39 -31.14
C ASP A 580 -19.69 -25.11 -30.81
N HIS A 581 -19.46 -24.11 -29.96
CA HIS A 581 -18.12 -23.79 -29.50
C HIS A 581 -17.56 -24.94 -28.65
N PRO A 582 -16.33 -25.46 -28.91
CA PRO A 582 -15.78 -26.62 -28.20
C PRO A 582 -15.74 -26.47 -26.68
N VAL A 583 -15.48 -25.26 -26.18
CA VAL A 583 -15.54 -24.96 -24.75
C VAL A 583 -16.94 -25.19 -24.18
N MET A 584 -18.01 -24.82 -24.90
CA MET A 584 -19.39 -25.06 -24.43
C MET A 584 -19.68 -26.56 -24.32
N HIS A 585 -19.24 -27.35 -25.30
CA HIS A 585 -19.33 -28.81 -25.22
C HIS A 585 -18.56 -29.36 -24.02
N ALA A 586 -17.33 -28.91 -23.80
CA ALA A 586 -16.48 -29.36 -22.70
C ALA A 586 -17.09 -29.02 -21.33
N ILE A 587 -17.58 -27.79 -21.14
CA ILE A 587 -18.16 -27.38 -19.86
C ILE A 587 -19.53 -27.98 -19.61
N LEU A 588 -20.33 -28.30 -20.64
CA LEU A 588 -21.61 -28.99 -20.48
C LEU A 588 -21.42 -30.51 -20.25
N GLY A 589 -20.38 -31.11 -20.84
CA GLY A 589 -20.07 -32.53 -20.73
C GLY A 589 -19.42 -32.96 -19.41
N ARG A 590 -18.96 -32.01 -18.58
CA ARG A 590 -18.49 -32.31 -17.22
C ARG A 590 -19.64 -32.85 -16.36
N THR A 591 -19.28 -33.53 -15.28
CA THR A 591 -20.23 -33.82 -14.21
C THR A 591 -20.54 -32.52 -13.44
N GLN A 592 -21.82 -32.19 -13.34
CA GLN A 592 -22.33 -30.94 -12.79
C GLN A 592 -22.74 -31.11 -11.32
N SER A 593 -22.63 -30.03 -10.54
CA SER A 593 -23.21 -29.91 -9.20
C SER A 593 -24.51 -29.08 -9.24
N ALA A 594 -25.27 -29.11 -8.15
CA ALA A 594 -26.43 -28.23 -7.97
C ALA A 594 -26.09 -26.74 -8.16
N SER A 595 -24.97 -26.29 -7.57
CA SER A 595 -24.49 -24.92 -7.71
C SER A 595 -24.16 -24.55 -9.16
N SER A 596 -23.51 -25.46 -9.89
CA SER A 596 -23.18 -25.22 -11.31
C SER A 596 -24.41 -25.15 -12.20
N LEU A 597 -25.42 -26.02 -11.97
CA LEU A 597 -26.67 -26.01 -12.74
C LEU A 597 -27.55 -24.80 -12.41
N ARG A 598 -27.61 -24.41 -11.13
CA ARG A 598 -28.23 -23.14 -10.72
C ARG A 598 -27.60 -21.97 -11.46
N GLN A 599 -26.28 -21.92 -11.51
CA GLN A 599 -25.56 -20.86 -12.20
C GLN A 599 -25.85 -20.89 -13.71
N LEU A 600 -25.86 -22.06 -14.34
CA LEU A 600 -26.25 -22.20 -15.75
C LEU A 600 -27.65 -21.63 -16.02
N LEU A 601 -28.62 -21.88 -15.14
CA LEU A 601 -30.01 -21.43 -15.32
C LEU A 601 -30.23 -19.95 -15.00
N ARG A 602 -29.50 -19.40 -14.01
CA ARG A 602 -29.76 -18.05 -13.48
C ARG A 602 -28.72 -17.00 -13.87
N ASN A 603 -27.51 -17.43 -14.25
CA ASN A 603 -26.43 -16.57 -14.74
C ASN A 603 -25.56 -17.35 -15.77
N PRO A 604 -26.08 -17.64 -16.98
CA PRO A 604 -25.34 -18.38 -18.01
C PRO A 604 -23.98 -17.75 -18.36
N LEU A 605 -23.91 -16.41 -18.39
CA LEU A 605 -22.65 -15.67 -18.57
C LEU A 605 -21.63 -16.02 -17.47
N GLY A 606 -22.03 -15.93 -16.20
CA GLY A 606 -21.19 -16.31 -15.07
C GLY A 606 -20.76 -17.79 -15.12
N PHE A 607 -21.66 -18.69 -15.56
CA PHE A 607 -21.31 -20.11 -15.75
C PHE A 607 -20.18 -20.29 -16.77
N VAL A 608 -20.24 -19.57 -17.90
CA VAL A 608 -19.18 -19.58 -18.93
C VAL A 608 -17.89 -19.01 -18.38
N TRP A 609 -17.94 -17.89 -17.66
CA TRP A 609 -16.74 -17.29 -17.05
C TRP A 609 -16.08 -18.23 -16.04
N GLN A 610 -16.85 -18.82 -15.14
CA GLN A 610 -16.32 -19.71 -14.12
C GLN A 610 -15.77 -21.01 -14.69
N TYR A 611 -16.52 -21.67 -15.57
CA TYR A 611 -16.20 -23.02 -15.99
C TYR A 611 -15.48 -23.10 -17.33
N GLY A 612 -15.67 -22.10 -18.20
CA GLY A 612 -15.06 -22.00 -19.52
C GLY A 612 -13.80 -21.13 -19.53
N LEU A 613 -13.79 -20.01 -18.80
CA LEU A 613 -12.60 -19.16 -18.65
C LEU A 613 -11.79 -19.48 -17.38
N HIS A 614 -12.29 -20.38 -16.53
CA HIS A 614 -11.67 -20.75 -15.26
C HIS A 614 -11.50 -19.58 -14.28
N TRP A 615 -12.38 -18.58 -14.36
CA TRP A 615 -12.36 -17.46 -13.41
C TRP A 615 -12.84 -17.91 -12.04
N ARG A 616 -12.16 -17.45 -11.00
CA ARG A 616 -12.51 -17.68 -9.60
C ARG A 616 -12.34 -16.38 -8.82
N ALA A 617 -13.26 -16.11 -7.90
CA ALA A 617 -13.07 -15.04 -6.94
C ALA A 617 -11.85 -15.37 -6.07
N PRO A 618 -10.98 -14.40 -5.77
CA PRO A 618 -9.94 -14.59 -4.76
C PRO A 618 -10.59 -14.76 -3.39
N GLU A 619 -10.26 -15.85 -2.68
CA GLU A 619 -10.73 -16.06 -1.32
C GLU A 619 -9.96 -15.13 -0.37
N SER A 620 -10.68 -14.48 0.55
CA SER A 620 -10.08 -13.54 1.50
C SER A 620 -9.32 -14.31 2.58
N GLY A 621 -7.99 -14.44 2.45
CA GLY A 621 -7.11 -15.09 3.44
C GLY A 621 -6.91 -14.35 4.77
N ASN A 622 -7.83 -13.45 5.16
CA ASN A 622 -7.81 -12.77 6.45
C ASN A 622 -8.54 -13.63 7.51
N GLU A 623 -8.09 -13.57 8.77
CA GLU A 623 -8.83 -14.18 9.88
C GLU A 623 -10.25 -13.60 9.93
N PRO A 624 -11.30 -14.42 9.77
CA PRO A 624 -12.66 -13.92 9.76
C PRO A 624 -13.05 -13.51 11.18
N LEU A 625 -13.52 -12.27 11.38
CA LEU A 625 -14.12 -11.87 12.66
C LEU A 625 -15.33 -12.76 13.01
N VAL A 626 -16.07 -13.20 11.99
CA VAL A 626 -17.17 -14.16 12.09
C VAL A 626 -17.11 -15.05 10.85
N LEU A 627 -17.35 -16.36 11.00
CA LEU A 627 -17.52 -17.25 9.86
C LEU A 627 -18.67 -16.76 8.96
N ASP A 628 -18.48 -16.82 7.65
CA ASP A 628 -19.56 -16.54 6.71
C ASP A 628 -20.66 -17.62 6.79
N ALA A 629 -21.78 -17.37 6.10
CA ALA A 629 -22.91 -18.28 6.13
C ALA A 629 -22.59 -19.67 5.56
N LEU A 630 -21.67 -19.76 4.60
CA LEU A 630 -21.28 -21.01 3.96
C LEU A 630 -20.44 -21.85 4.94
N ALA A 631 -19.44 -21.24 5.57
CA ALA A 631 -18.61 -21.86 6.59
C ALA A 631 -19.41 -22.31 7.83
N ILE A 632 -20.44 -21.55 8.24
CA ILE A 632 -21.37 -21.99 9.29
C ILE A 632 -22.17 -23.21 8.83
N GLY A 633 -22.63 -23.23 7.57
CA GLY A 633 -23.28 -24.38 6.97
C GLY A 633 -22.40 -25.62 7.03
N ASP A 634 -21.20 -25.55 6.46
CA ASP A 634 -20.19 -26.61 6.47
C ASP A 634 -19.95 -27.19 7.88
N LEU A 635 -19.83 -26.31 8.89
CA LEU A 635 -19.60 -26.71 10.27
C LEU A 635 -20.76 -27.54 10.83
N VAL A 636 -22.00 -27.14 10.52
CA VAL A 636 -23.22 -27.89 10.90
C VAL A 636 -23.27 -29.23 10.17
N HIS A 637 -23.02 -29.26 8.86
CA HIS A 637 -23.01 -30.49 8.06
C HIS A 637 -21.99 -31.53 8.56
N LEU A 638 -20.76 -31.09 8.86
CA LEU A 638 -19.73 -31.98 9.42
C LEU A 638 -20.13 -32.53 10.80
N THR A 639 -20.80 -31.71 11.62
CA THR A 639 -21.27 -32.13 12.95
C THR A 639 -22.41 -33.15 12.82
N LEU A 640 -23.34 -32.92 11.89
CA LEU A 640 -24.44 -33.84 11.60
C LEU A 640 -23.97 -35.19 11.10
N ASP A 641 -23.02 -35.20 10.17
CA ASP A 641 -22.45 -36.42 9.61
C ASP A 641 -21.90 -37.34 10.72
N ARG A 642 -21.03 -36.80 11.58
CA ARG A 642 -20.44 -37.58 12.69
C ARG A 642 -21.46 -38.02 13.73
N ALA A 643 -22.38 -37.13 14.10
CA ALA A 643 -23.41 -37.43 15.09
C ALA A 643 -24.35 -38.54 14.59
N LEU A 644 -24.80 -38.46 13.33
CA LEU A 644 -25.70 -39.46 12.75
C LEU A 644 -25.02 -40.83 12.63
N ASN A 645 -23.78 -40.87 12.15
CA ASN A 645 -23.01 -42.12 12.07
C ASN A 645 -22.84 -42.78 13.44
N THR A 646 -22.63 -41.98 14.49
CA THR A 646 -22.53 -42.48 15.88
C THR A 646 -23.86 -43.08 16.35
N LEU A 647 -24.99 -42.44 16.05
CA LEU A 647 -26.32 -42.91 16.44
C LEU A 647 -26.72 -44.19 15.70
N GLU A 648 -26.40 -44.29 14.41
CA GLU A 648 -26.69 -45.49 13.61
C GLU A 648 -25.88 -46.71 14.06
N LEU A 649 -24.63 -46.51 14.52
CA LEU A 649 -23.84 -47.57 15.17
C LEU A 649 -24.41 -47.99 16.55
N ALA A 650 -25.13 -47.09 17.23
CA ALA A 650 -25.66 -47.29 18.58
C ALA A 650 -27.12 -47.78 18.64
N GLY A 651 -27.69 -48.21 17.50
CA GLY A 651 -29.04 -48.79 17.42
C GLY A 651 -29.99 -48.10 16.45
N GLY A 652 -29.56 -47.02 15.78
CA GLY A 652 -30.36 -46.31 14.79
C GLY A 652 -30.97 -45.01 15.32
N LEU A 653 -31.05 -43.99 14.46
CA LEU A 653 -31.60 -42.69 14.83
C LEU A 653 -33.08 -42.78 15.24
N THR A 654 -33.87 -43.66 14.61
CA THR A 654 -35.31 -43.80 14.86
C THR A 654 -35.66 -44.26 16.28
N THR A 655 -34.70 -44.88 16.98
CA THR A 655 -34.87 -45.39 18.35
C THR A 655 -34.10 -44.58 19.39
N ALA A 656 -33.34 -43.57 18.97
CA ALA A 656 -32.51 -42.76 19.85
C ALA A 656 -33.35 -41.77 20.67
N THR A 657 -33.06 -41.65 21.97
CA THR A 657 -33.68 -40.62 22.83
C THR A 657 -33.04 -39.25 22.60
N SER A 658 -33.73 -38.19 23.04
CA SER A 658 -33.19 -36.82 22.98
C SER A 658 -31.84 -36.67 23.69
N GLU A 659 -31.62 -37.39 24.80
CA GLU A 659 -30.35 -37.41 25.51
C GLU A 659 -29.24 -38.08 24.69
N GLN A 660 -29.56 -39.19 24.01
CA GLN A 660 -28.60 -39.88 23.14
C GLN A 660 -28.23 -39.02 21.92
N ILE A 661 -29.19 -38.31 21.32
CA ILE A 661 -28.95 -37.36 20.23
C ILE A 661 -28.05 -36.21 20.71
N SER A 662 -28.36 -35.62 21.88
CA SER A 662 -27.53 -34.53 22.41
C SER A 662 -26.10 -34.97 22.68
N ALA A 663 -25.91 -36.14 23.31
CA ALA A 663 -24.58 -36.68 23.60
C ALA A 663 -23.76 -36.95 22.32
N ALA A 664 -24.39 -37.48 21.27
CA ALA A 664 -23.75 -37.72 19.97
C ALA A 664 -23.33 -36.40 19.29
N VAL A 665 -24.19 -35.37 19.32
CA VAL A 665 -23.88 -34.04 18.77
C VAL A 665 -22.75 -33.36 19.54
N ASP A 666 -22.75 -33.45 20.87
CA ASP A 666 -21.71 -32.82 21.70
C ASP A 666 -20.33 -33.43 21.43
N LEU A 667 -20.25 -34.76 21.32
CA LEU A 667 -19.03 -35.47 20.93
C LEU A 667 -18.56 -35.09 19.52
N ALA A 668 -19.48 -35.11 18.55
CA ALA A 668 -19.21 -34.75 17.16
C ALA A 668 -18.69 -33.32 17.03
N ALA A 669 -19.32 -32.35 17.71
CA ALA A 669 -18.92 -30.95 17.66
C ALA A 669 -17.50 -30.72 18.20
N VAL A 670 -17.08 -31.46 19.24
CA VAL A 670 -15.71 -31.39 19.77
C VAL A 670 -14.69 -31.91 18.75
N ASP A 671 -14.97 -33.04 18.12
CA ASP A 671 -14.07 -33.60 17.09
C ASP A 671 -14.01 -32.70 15.85
N VAL A 672 -15.15 -32.16 15.40
CA VAL A 672 -15.20 -31.25 14.24
C VAL A 672 -14.47 -29.95 14.53
N ALA A 673 -14.66 -29.37 15.72
CA ALA A 673 -13.94 -28.17 16.14
C ALA A 673 -12.41 -28.39 16.08
N ARG A 674 -11.93 -29.51 16.63
CA ARG A 674 -10.50 -29.87 16.59
C ARG A 674 -10.00 -29.95 15.15
N ASP A 675 -10.73 -30.61 14.26
CA ASP A 675 -10.35 -30.72 12.85
C ASP A 675 -10.40 -29.39 12.09
N TRP A 676 -11.37 -28.54 12.42
CA TRP A 676 -11.53 -27.23 11.84
C TRP A 676 -10.38 -26.30 12.23
N GLU A 677 -10.06 -26.23 13.52
CA GLU A 677 -8.94 -25.47 14.09
C GLU A 677 -7.57 -25.93 13.55
N MET A 678 -7.49 -27.18 13.06
CA MET A 678 -6.31 -27.76 12.42
C MET A 678 -6.17 -27.44 10.93
N LYS A 679 -7.24 -27.03 10.24
CA LYS A 679 -7.29 -26.93 8.78
C LYS A 679 -7.71 -25.55 8.26
N ARG A 680 -8.44 -24.76 9.05
CA ARG A 680 -9.07 -23.50 8.63
C ARG A 680 -8.80 -22.39 9.65
N ALA A 681 -8.87 -21.14 9.21
CA ALA A 681 -8.85 -19.99 10.11
C ALA A 681 -10.12 -19.99 10.98
N ILE A 682 -9.98 -19.59 12.25
CA ILE A 682 -11.10 -19.46 13.18
C ILE A 682 -11.27 -18.00 13.63
N PRO A 683 -12.49 -17.59 13.98
CA PRO A 683 -12.74 -16.33 14.66
C PRO A 683 -12.03 -16.23 16.02
N PRO A 684 -11.96 -15.02 16.63
CA PRO A 684 -11.54 -14.87 18.01
C PRO A 684 -12.30 -15.82 18.95
N SER A 685 -11.61 -16.32 19.99
CA SER A 685 -12.07 -17.43 20.84
C SER A 685 -13.52 -17.30 21.34
N VAL A 686 -13.92 -16.12 21.82
CA VAL A 686 -15.28 -15.86 22.31
C VAL A 686 -16.34 -16.04 21.22
N ILE A 687 -16.04 -15.58 20.01
CA ILE A 687 -16.93 -15.73 18.85
C ILE A 687 -16.96 -17.18 18.41
N TRP A 688 -15.78 -17.84 18.37
CA TRP A 688 -15.67 -19.23 17.98
C TRP A 688 -16.47 -20.18 18.88
N VAL A 689 -16.38 -20.01 20.20
CA VAL A 689 -17.18 -20.80 21.17
C VAL A 689 -18.68 -20.62 20.89
N ARG A 690 -19.15 -19.39 20.70
CA ARG A 690 -20.55 -19.12 20.37
C ARG A 690 -20.96 -19.72 19.02
N THR A 691 -20.07 -19.72 18.03
CA THR A 691 -20.30 -20.34 16.72
C THR A 691 -20.47 -21.86 16.85
N LEU A 692 -19.64 -22.53 17.67
CA LEU A 692 -19.77 -23.95 17.98
C LEU A 692 -21.07 -24.27 18.72
N ASP A 693 -21.46 -23.45 19.70
CA ASP A 693 -22.73 -23.62 20.43
C ASP A 693 -23.94 -23.51 19.49
N ASN A 694 -23.92 -22.54 18.58
CA ASN A 694 -24.95 -22.41 17.55
C ASN A 694 -24.96 -23.62 16.59
N ALA A 695 -23.79 -24.14 16.21
CA ALA A 695 -23.71 -25.33 15.37
C ALA A 695 -24.27 -26.58 16.08
N ARG A 696 -23.99 -26.75 17.37
CA ARG A 696 -24.58 -27.82 18.21
C ARG A 696 -26.10 -27.73 18.23
N GLU A 697 -26.64 -26.55 18.50
CA GLU A 697 -28.08 -26.37 18.61
C GLU A 697 -28.80 -26.70 17.30
N LEU A 698 -28.30 -26.16 16.17
CA LEU A 698 -28.85 -26.48 14.85
C LEU A 698 -28.75 -27.98 14.53
N SER A 699 -27.65 -28.63 14.92
CA SER A 699 -27.46 -30.05 14.69
C SER A 699 -28.43 -30.92 15.50
N ARG A 700 -28.69 -30.55 16.77
CA ARG A 700 -29.72 -31.21 17.60
C ARG A 700 -31.11 -31.04 16.98
N CYS A 701 -31.46 -29.84 16.55
CA CYS A 701 -32.73 -29.60 15.86
C CYS A 701 -32.89 -30.47 14.61
N ALA A 702 -31.85 -30.62 13.80
CA ALA A 702 -31.92 -31.40 12.56
C ALA A 702 -32.11 -32.91 12.78
N LEU A 703 -31.49 -33.48 13.83
CA LEU A 703 -31.58 -34.91 14.14
C LEU A 703 -32.84 -35.26 14.92
N ALA A 704 -33.31 -34.36 15.79
CA ALA A 704 -34.54 -34.53 16.55
C ALA A 704 -35.81 -34.29 15.70
N PHE A 705 -35.67 -33.69 14.51
CA PHE A 705 -36.79 -33.45 13.59
C PHE A 705 -37.33 -34.77 13.01
N GLY A 706 -38.60 -35.10 13.26
CA GLY A 706 -39.15 -36.43 12.98
C GLY A 706 -40.67 -36.49 12.82
N ASP A 707 -41.23 -35.83 11.81
CA ASP A 707 -42.67 -35.90 11.52
C ASP A 707 -43.13 -37.22 10.87
N GLU A 708 -42.21 -38.00 10.28
CA GLU A 708 -42.51 -39.26 9.61
C GLU A 708 -41.43 -40.31 9.91
N VAL A 709 -41.84 -41.42 10.54
CA VAL A 709 -40.96 -42.53 10.91
C VAL A 709 -41.24 -43.71 9.98
N LEU A 710 -40.23 -44.10 9.20
CA LEU A 710 -40.31 -45.29 8.35
C LEU A 710 -39.97 -46.55 9.19
N PRO A 711 -40.82 -47.58 9.21
CA PRO A 711 -40.54 -48.82 9.95
C PRO A 711 -39.26 -49.51 9.47
N GLY A 712 -38.38 -49.84 10.42
CA GLY A 712 -37.10 -50.52 10.14
C GLY A 712 -36.16 -49.72 9.25
N ALA A 713 -36.27 -48.39 9.26
CA ALA A 713 -35.47 -47.54 8.41
C ALA A 713 -34.03 -47.39 8.89
N ARG A 714 -33.12 -47.20 7.94
CA ARG A 714 -31.72 -46.85 8.19
C ARG A 714 -31.46 -45.45 7.67
N SER A 715 -30.82 -44.63 8.49
CA SER A 715 -30.49 -43.24 8.16
C SER A 715 -29.04 -43.15 7.71
N TYR A 716 -28.77 -42.29 6.74
CA TYR A 716 -27.43 -42.04 6.23
C TYR A 716 -27.22 -40.53 6.11
N SER A 717 -26.05 -40.03 6.50
CA SER A 717 -25.66 -38.63 6.34
C SER A 717 -24.71 -38.47 5.16
N GLU A 718 -24.72 -37.28 4.55
CA GLU A 718 -23.73 -36.86 3.56
C GLU A 718 -23.45 -37.93 2.49
N VAL A 719 -24.53 -38.51 1.94
CA VAL A 719 -24.46 -39.67 1.04
C VAL A 719 -23.98 -39.23 -0.35
N PRO A 720 -22.77 -39.64 -0.77
CA PRO A 720 -22.24 -39.22 -2.06
C PRO A 720 -22.90 -39.97 -3.23
N PHE A 721 -22.97 -39.31 -4.38
CA PHE A 721 -23.41 -39.91 -5.65
C PHE A 721 -22.67 -39.30 -6.85
N GLY A 722 -22.67 -40.00 -7.98
CA GLY A 722 -22.18 -39.46 -9.26
C GLY A 722 -20.65 -39.28 -9.33
N GLY A 723 -19.89 -40.03 -8.54
CA GLY A 723 -18.43 -39.92 -8.42
C GLY A 723 -17.95 -38.92 -7.38
N GLU A 724 -18.83 -38.40 -6.51
CA GLU A 724 -18.43 -37.61 -5.34
C GLU A 724 -17.72 -38.52 -4.30
N GLN A 725 -16.69 -38.00 -3.63
CA GLN A 725 -15.94 -38.79 -2.65
C GLN A 725 -16.67 -38.80 -1.30
N ALA A 726 -16.67 -39.96 -0.64
CA ALA A 726 -17.19 -40.09 0.72
C ALA A 726 -16.31 -39.31 1.71
N LYS A 727 -16.96 -38.56 2.61
CA LYS A 727 -16.27 -37.77 3.65
C LYS A 727 -15.77 -38.63 4.82
N ALA A 728 -16.32 -39.83 4.99
CA ALA A 728 -15.98 -40.78 6.04
C ALA A 728 -16.00 -42.22 5.51
N ASP A 729 -15.26 -43.11 6.18
CA ASP A 729 -15.23 -44.55 5.88
C ASP A 729 -16.45 -45.24 6.50
N VAL A 730 -17.61 -45.01 5.89
CA VAL A 730 -18.92 -45.47 6.38
C VAL A 730 -19.57 -46.35 5.33
N THR A 731 -20.33 -47.35 5.78
CA THR A 731 -21.12 -48.21 4.88
C THR A 731 -22.21 -47.40 4.19
N LEU A 732 -21.97 -47.04 2.93
CA LEU A 732 -22.91 -46.31 2.09
C LEU A 732 -24.09 -47.19 1.64
N PRO A 733 -25.26 -46.60 1.34
CA PRO A 733 -26.41 -47.33 0.83
C PRO A 733 -26.21 -47.86 -0.60
N TRP A 734 -25.20 -47.36 -1.32
CA TRP A 734 -24.89 -47.73 -2.71
C TRP A 734 -23.42 -47.43 -3.05
N ASP A 735 -22.99 -47.84 -4.25
CA ASP A 735 -21.68 -47.46 -4.82
C ASP A 735 -21.73 -46.00 -5.33
N PRO A 736 -20.98 -45.06 -4.73
CA PRO A 736 -21.04 -43.65 -5.11
C PRO A 736 -20.33 -43.33 -6.44
N THR A 737 -19.56 -44.27 -7.00
CA THR A 737 -18.84 -44.09 -8.27
C THR A 737 -19.74 -44.23 -9.50
N VAL A 738 -20.94 -44.77 -9.31
CA VAL A 738 -21.96 -44.90 -10.36
C VAL A 738 -22.37 -43.51 -10.85
N SER A 739 -22.36 -43.34 -12.17
CA SER A 739 -22.77 -42.09 -12.82
C SER A 739 -24.27 -41.88 -12.69
N VAL A 740 -24.69 -40.70 -12.22
CA VAL A 740 -26.09 -40.29 -12.16
C VAL A 740 -26.38 -39.32 -13.31
N GLU A 741 -27.35 -39.67 -14.15
CA GLU A 741 -27.78 -38.84 -15.29
C GLU A 741 -29.17 -38.26 -15.05
N ILE A 742 -29.38 -37.01 -15.47
CA ILE A 742 -30.71 -36.41 -15.52
C ILE A 742 -31.41 -36.88 -16.81
N PRO A 743 -32.51 -37.65 -16.70
CA PRO A 743 -33.20 -38.20 -17.87
C PRO A 743 -33.59 -37.10 -18.87
N GLY A 744 -33.21 -37.29 -20.14
CA GLY A 744 -33.56 -36.38 -21.24
C GLY A 744 -32.84 -35.03 -21.26
N ALA A 745 -32.17 -34.60 -20.19
CA ALA A 745 -31.37 -33.37 -20.17
C ALA A 745 -29.91 -33.60 -20.60
N GLY A 746 -29.43 -34.83 -20.43
CA GLY A 746 -28.09 -35.28 -20.81
C GLY A 746 -26.96 -34.66 -19.97
N PHE A 747 -27.26 -34.24 -18.74
CA PHE A 747 -26.27 -33.87 -17.74
C PHE A 747 -25.98 -35.06 -16.84
N ARG A 748 -24.69 -35.25 -16.55
CA ARG A 748 -24.25 -36.06 -15.42
C ARG A 748 -24.16 -35.18 -14.19
N ILE A 749 -24.62 -35.67 -13.05
CA ILE A 749 -24.61 -34.92 -11.80
C ILE A 749 -23.85 -35.64 -10.70
N LYS A 750 -23.29 -34.87 -9.78
CA LYS A 750 -22.66 -35.35 -8.56
C LYS A 750 -23.02 -34.45 -7.38
N GLY A 751 -22.92 -35.00 -6.19
CA GLY A 751 -23.17 -34.28 -4.95
C GLY A 751 -23.19 -35.21 -3.75
N SER A 752 -23.60 -34.64 -2.62
CA SER A 752 -23.78 -35.32 -1.34
C SER A 752 -25.19 -35.03 -0.87
N ILE A 753 -25.99 -36.06 -0.55
CA ILE A 753 -27.32 -35.90 0.03
C ILE A 753 -27.16 -35.71 1.54
N ASP A 754 -27.59 -34.58 2.09
CA ASP A 754 -27.33 -34.24 3.49
C ASP A 754 -27.86 -35.29 4.47
N ARG A 755 -29.11 -35.74 4.28
CA ARG A 755 -29.67 -36.92 4.96
C ARG A 755 -30.59 -37.74 4.05
N LEU A 756 -30.43 -39.05 4.11
CA LEU A 756 -31.25 -40.05 3.42
C LEU A 756 -31.72 -41.12 4.41
N ASP A 757 -33.03 -41.29 4.55
CA ASP A 757 -33.60 -42.42 5.30
C ASP A 757 -34.21 -43.43 4.33
N ILE A 758 -33.81 -44.71 4.39
CA ILE A 758 -34.35 -45.78 3.54
C ILE A 758 -35.16 -46.73 4.42
N GLY A 759 -36.44 -46.93 4.09
CA GLY A 759 -37.30 -47.86 4.83
C GLY A 759 -36.84 -49.31 4.69
N GLY A 760 -37.12 -50.17 5.67
CA GLY A 760 -36.57 -51.54 5.73
C GLY A 760 -36.89 -52.44 4.52
N GLY A 761 -37.94 -52.11 3.75
CA GLY A 761 -38.29 -52.79 2.49
C GLY A 761 -37.68 -52.20 1.22
N GLY A 762 -36.87 -51.13 1.32
CA GLY A 762 -36.19 -50.47 0.19
C GLY A 762 -37.10 -49.72 -0.81
N ARG A 763 -38.42 -49.71 -0.60
CA ARG A 763 -39.41 -49.13 -1.52
C ARG A 763 -39.76 -47.66 -1.26
N ARG A 764 -39.26 -47.09 -0.15
CA ARG A 764 -39.55 -45.72 0.24
C ARG A 764 -38.32 -45.04 0.82
N ALA A 765 -38.06 -43.81 0.39
CA ALA A 765 -36.90 -43.02 0.77
C ALA A 765 -37.29 -41.59 1.17
N LEU A 766 -36.77 -41.11 2.30
CA LEU A 766 -36.90 -39.71 2.73
C LEU A 766 -35.58 -38.99 2.48
N VAL A 767 -35.61 -37.92 1.71
CA VAL A 767 -34.46 -37.08 1.37
C VAL A 767 -34.63 -35.73 2.05
N ARG A 768 -33.66 -35.32 2.85
CA ARG A 768 -33.68 -34.00 3.51
C ARG A 768 -32.44 -33.20 3.14
N ASP A 769 -32.69 -31.97 2.69
CA ASP A 769 -31.69 -30.94 2.44
C ASP A 769 -31.75 -29.91 3.58
N TYR A 770 -30.66 -29.78 4.33
CA TYR A 770 -30.59 -28.93 5.51
C TYR A 770 -30.24 -27.49 5.15
N LYS A 771 -30.95 -26.53 5.76
CA LYS A 771 -30.70 -25.10 5.58
C LYS A 771 -30.51 -24.39 6.91
N THR A 772 -29.33 -23.81 7.08
CA THR A 772 -28.94 -23.00 8.26
C THR A 772 -29.29 -21.52 8.12
N GLY A 773 -29.76 -21.10 6.94
CA GLY A 773 -30.14 -19.73 6.60
C GLY A 773 -31.53 -19.32 7.07
N ARG A 774 -32.01 -18.16 6.59
CA ARG A 774 -33.36 -17.66 6.88
C ARG A 774 -34.39 -18.43 6.05
N LYS A 775 -35.55 -18.73 6.64
CA LYS A 775 -36.69 -19.27 5.89
C LYS A 775 -37.17 -18.33 4.77
N PRO A 776 -37.75 -18.87 3.70
CA PRO A 776 -38.40 -18.07 2.67
C PRO A 776 -39.67 -17.41 3.23
N LYS A 777 -40.14 -16.35 2.56
CA LYS A 777 -41.39 -15.67 2.92
C LYS A 777 -42.62 -16.46 2.49
N ASP A 778 -42.51 -17.13 1.35
CA ASP A 778 -43.57 -17.91 0.71
C ASP A 778 -43.13 -19.39 0.61
N SER A 779 -44.08 -20.29 0.33
CA SER A 779 -43.74 -21.69 0.04
C SER A 779 -43.03 -21.78 -1.31
N ILE A 780 -41.89 -22.47 -1.37
CA ILE A 780 -41.04 -22.58 -2.57
C ILE A 780 -40.84 -24.03 -3.02
N VAL A 781 -40.93 -24.26 -4.33
CA VAL A 781 -40.54 -25.50 -5.01
C VAL A 781 -39.17 -25.30 -5.66
N LEU A 782 -39.04 -24.38 -6.63
CA LEU A 782 -37.79 -24.11 -7.37
C LEU A 782 -37.17 -22.73 -7.06
N ASP A 783 -37.91 -21.80 -6.45
CA ASP A 783 -37.49 -20.41 -6.14
C ASP A 783 -36.78 -19.73 -7.33
N GLY A 784 -37.42 -19.76 -8.50
CA GLY A 784 -36.89 -19.22 -9.75
C GLY A 784 -35.70 -20.02 -10.31
N GLY A 785 -35.49 -21.25 -9.87
CA GLY A 785 -34.29 -22.06 -10.15
C GLY A 785 -33.12 -21.83 -9.20
N LYS A 786 -33.33 -21.17 -8.05
CA LYS A 786 -32.32 -21.08 -6.98
C LYS A 786 -32.22 -22.36 -6.16
N GLU A 787 -33.33 -23.07 -6.04
CA GLU A 787 -33.41 -24.34 -5.32
C GLU A 787 -33.56 -25.46 -6.35
N LEU A 788 -32.50 -26.26 -6.49
CA LEU A 788 -32.48 -27.45 -7.35
C LEU A 788 -32.00 -28.68 -6.57
N GLN A 789 -31.49 -28.49 -5.34
CA GLN A 789 -30.79 -29.52 -4.59
C GLN A 789 -31.72 -30.70 -4.29
N ARG A 790 -32.94 -30.43 -3.79
CA ARG A 790 -33.92 -31.49 -3.50
C ARG A 790 -34.27 -32.32 -4.74
N CYS A 791 -34.45 -31.67 -5.88
CA CYS A 791 -34.74 -32.35 -7.15
C CYS A 791 -33.56 -33.20 -7.61
N LEU A 792 -32.33 -32.69 -7.50
CA LEU A 792 -31.12 -33.43 -7.86
C LEU A 792 -30.87 -34.63 -6.93
N TYR A 793 -31.15 -34.49 -5.64
CA TYR A 793 -31.09 -35.61 -4.70
C TYR A 793 -32.14 -36.67 -5.02
N ALA A 794 -33.37 -36.28 -5.37
CA ALA A 794 -34.40 -37.21 -5.81
C ALA A 794 -34.02 -37.94 -7.12
N PHE A 795 -33.40 -37.25 -8.09
CA PHE A 795 -32.82 -37.91 -9.27
C PHE A 795 -31.77 -38.96 -8.90
N ALA A 796 -30.86 -38.62 -7.98
CA ALA A 796 -29.85 -39.56 -7.50
C ALA A 796 -30.48 -40.79 -6.84
N VAL A 797 -31.46 -40.61 -5.95
CA VAL A 797 -32.16 -41.72 -5.29
C VAL A 797 -32.85 -42.63 -6.30
N LYS A 798 -33.54 -42.10 -7.31
CA LYS A 798 -34.15 -42.92 -8.38
C LYS A 798 -33.12 -43.67 -9.21
N ALA A 799 -32.02 -43.01 -9.57
CA ALA A 799 -30.95 -43.64 -10.33
C ALA A 799 -30.28 -44.77 -9.56
N MET A 800 -30.14 -44.63 -8.24
CA MET A 800 -29.41 -45.59 -7.40
C MET A 800 -30.28 -46.70 -6.81
N LEU A 801 -31.54 -46.44 -6.46
CA LEU A 801 -32.47 -47.41 -5.85
C LEU A 801 -33.52 -47.96 -6.83
N GLY A 802 -33.64 -47.39 -8.03
CA GLY A 802 -34.61 -47.76 -9.06
C GLY A 802 -35.81 -46.82 -9.14
N ASN A 803 -36.52 -46.86 -10.27
CA ASN A 803 -37.59 -45.89 -10.56
C ASN A 803 -38.87 -46.09 -9.73
N ASP A 804 -39.07 -47.28 -9.17
CA ASP A 804 -40.26 -47.66 -8.39
C ASP A 804 -40.20 -47.23 -6.92
N VAL A 805 -39.12 -46.57 -6.49
CA VAL A 805 -38.98 -46.05 -5.12
C VAL A 805 -39.86 -44.82 -4.93
N GLU A 806 -40.68 -44.82 -3.88
CA GLU A 806 -41.47 -43.65 -3.47
C GLU A 806 -40.55 -42.68 -2.70
N ILE A 807 -40.40 -41.45 -3.21
CA ILE A 807 -39.48 -40.46 -2.64
C ILE A 807 -40.26 -39.31 -2.02
N SER A 808 -39.91 -38.96 -0.78
CA SER A 808 -40.31 -37.69 -0.15
C SER A 808 -39.05 -36.84 -0.01
N ALA A 809 -38.92 -35.80 -0.85
CA ALA A 809 -37.79 -34.87 -0.81
C ALA A 809 -38.20 -33.53 -0.18
N SER A 810 -37.43 -33.06 0.79
CA SER A 810 -37.78 -31.88 1.58
C SER A 810 -36.60 -30.99 1.93
N LEU A 811 -36.91 -29.72 2.23
CA LEU A 811 -35.98 -28.65 2.57
C LEU A 811 -36.27 -28.25 4.01
N LEU A 812 -35.34 -28.52 4.92
CA LEU A 812 -35.53 -28.26 6.33
C LEU A 812 -34.74 -27.04 6.78
N TYR A 813 -35.46 -25.97 7.12
CA TYR A 813 -34.86 -24.77 7.74
C TYR A 813 -34.71 -24.96 9.24
N LEU A 814 -33.48 -25.22 9.67
CA LEU A 814 -33.16 -25.67 11.03
C LEU A 814 -33.52 -24.65 12.12
N ARG A 815 -33.38 -23.34 11.84
CA ARG A 815 -33.67 -22.27 12.81
C ARG A 815 -35.15 -22.12 13.13
N ASP A 816 -36.00 -22.42 12.14
CA ASP A 816 -37.44 -22.19 12.20
C ASP A 816 -38.22 -23.51 12.38
N GLY A 817 -37.58 -24.66 12.21
CA GLY A 817 -38.25 -25.97 12.17
C GLY A 817 -39.21 -26.12 11.00
N LEU A 818 -38.98 -25.39 9.90
CA LEU A 818 -39.86 -25.37 8.73
C LEU A 818 -39.42 -26.42 7.71
N ASP A 819 -40.27 -27.42 7.46
CA ASP A 819 -40.07 -28.47 6.45
C ASP A 819 -40.91 -28.20 5.20
N LEU A 820 -40.24 -27.94 4.08
CA LEU A 820 -40.91 -27.73 2.79
C LEU A 820 -40.73 -28.97 1.92
N ARG A 821 -41.77 -29.78 1.81
CA ARG A 821 -41.81 -31.02 1.01
C ARG A 821 -42.27 -30.76 -0.42
N LEU A 822 -41.73 -31.50 -1.37
CA LEU A 822 -42.27 -31.54 -2.74
C LEU A 822 -43.63 -32.26 -2.74
N ALA A 823 -44.69 -31.57 -3.15
CA ALA A 823 -46.03 -32.15 -3.20
C ALA A 823 -46.18 -33.24 -4.29
N ASP A 824 -45.56 -33.00 -5.45
CA ASP A 824 -45.45 -33.97 -6.56
C ASP A 824 -43.98 -34.00 -7.05
N PRO A 825 -43.15 -34.88 -6.47
CA PRO A 825 -41.76 -35.03 -6.88
C PRO A 825 -41.60 -35.38 -8.37
N GLU A 826 -42.45 -36.26 -8.92
CA GLU A 826 -42.31 -36.70 -10.33
C GLU A 826 -42.51 -35.56 -11.31
N ALA A 827 -43.61 -34.80 -11.13
CA ALA A 827 -43.90 -33.66 -12.00
C ALA A 827 -42.77 -32.62 -11.93
N THR A 828 -42.27 -32.34 -10.72
CA THR A 828 -41.19 -31.37 -10.50
C THR A 828 -39.89 -31.81 -11.16
N LEU A 829 -39.54 -33.11 -11.08
CA LEU A 829 -38.35 -33.66 -11.74
C LEU A 829 -38.44 -33.51 -13.27
N ILE A 830 -39.59 -33.83 -13.87
CA ILE A 830 -39.80 -33.65 -15.32
C ILE A 830 -39.65 -32.17 -15.72
N GLU A 831 -40.14 -31.25 -14.89
CA GLU A 831 -40.04 -29.82 -15.12
C GLU A 831 -38.57 -29.34 -15.10
N VAL A 832 -37.80 -29.73 -14.07
CA VAL A 832 -36.37 -29.38 -13.95
C VAL A 832 -35.56 -29.97 -15.11
N ALA A 833 -35.81 -31.23 -15.49
CA ALA A 833 -35.14 -31.85 -16.64
C ALA A 833 -35.42 -31.08 -17.95
N THR A 834 -36.64 -30.56 -18.10
CA THR A 834 -37.02 -29.73 -19.25
C THR A 834 -36.25 -28.41 -19.27
N TYR A 835 -36.21 -27.65 -18.17
CA TYR A 835 -35.44 -26.41 -18.12
C TYR A 835 -33.95 -26.62 -18.40
N LEU A 836 -33.36 -27.69 -17.87
CA LEU A 836 -31.96 -28.02 -18.10
C LEU A 836 -31.67 -28.42 -19.55
N ARG A 837 -32.55 -29.21 -20.18
CA ARG A 837 -32.45 -29.56 -21.61
C ARG A 837 -32.45 -28.31 -22.48
N GLU A 838 -33.36 -27.37 -22.21
CA GLU A 838 -33.43 -26.09 -22.93
C GLU A 838 -32.19 -25.23 -22.67
N ALA A 839 -31.71 -25.16 -21.41
CA ALA A 839 -30.50 -24.40 -21.07
C ALA A 839 -29.25 -24.92 -21.79
N ARG A 840 -29.13 -26.25 -21.91
CA ARG A 840 -28.07 -26.90 -22.67
C ARG A 840 -28.14 -26.51 -24.15
N ALA A 841 -29.31 -26.62 -24.77
CA ALA A 841 -29.50 -26.25 -26.17
C ALA A 841 -29.20 -24.75 -26.39
N ASN A 842 -29.63 -23.90 -25.46
CA ASN A 842 -29.38 -22.46 -25.53
C ASN A 842 -27.88 -22.15 -25.52
N LEU A 843 -27.14 -22.74 -24.59
CA LEU A 843 -25.71 -22.49 -24.46
C LEU A 843 -24.93 -23.04 -25.67
N LEU A 844 -25.30 -24.22 -26.20
CA LEU A 844 -24.71 -24.77 -27.43
C LEU A 844 -24.98 -23.90 -28.65
N SER A 845 -26.15 -23.24 -28.72
CA SER A 845 -26.43 -22.25 -29.77
C SER A 845 -25.66 -20.93 -29.59
N GLY A 846 -24.83 -20.81 -28.55
CA GLY A 846 -23.99 -19.65 -28.27
C GLY A 846 -24.58 -18.62 -27.29
N GLY A 847 -25.63 -18.98 -26.57
CA GLY A 847 -26.35 -18.11 -25.63
C GLY A 847 -25.70 -18.00 -24.24
N GLY A 848 -24.42 -17.64 -24.16
CA GLY A 848 -23.73 -17.36 -22.88
C GLY A 848 -24.09 -16.00 -22.28
N VAL A 849 -25.38 -15.61 -22.33
CA VAL A 849 -25.86 -14.27 -22.01
C VAL A 849 -26.16 -14.07 -20.52
N ILE A 850 -26.43 -12.83 -20.13
CA ILE A 850 -26.84 -12.49 -18.76
C ILE A 850 -28.13 -13.21 -18.36
N GLY A 851 -28.26 -13.51 -17.07
CA GLY A 851 -29.48 -14.02 -16.46
C GLY A 851 -29.97 -13.13 -15.33
N ILE A 852 -31.01 -13.59 -14.62
CA ILE A 852 -31.68 -12.81 -13.56
C ILE A 852 -30.78 -12.54 -12.33
N ASP A 853 -29.73 -13.35 -12.11
CA ASP A 853 -28.77 -13.14 -11.02
C ASP A 853 -27.55 -12.27 -11.42
N THR A 854 -27.40 -11.95 -12.71
CA THR A 854 -26.23 -11.20 -13.20
C THR A 854 -26.18 -9.77 -12.64
N GLY A 855 -25.03 -9.40 -12.07
CA GLY A 855 -24.80 -8.10 -11.43
C GLY A 855 -25.49 -7.93 -10.08
N GLY A 856 -26.07 -8.99 -9.52
CA GLY A 856 -26.63 -8.99 -8.17
C GLY A 856 -25.56 -8.94 -7.07
N PRO A 857 -25.96 -8.74 -5.80
CA PRO A 857 -25.03 -8.69 -4.66
C PRO A 857 -24.22 -9.98 -4.42
N TYR A 858 -24.71 -11.11 -4.96
CA TYR A 858 -24.10 -12.44 -4.83
C TYR A 858 -23.50 -12.94 -6.16
N ASP A 859 -23.32 -12.04 -7.14
CA ASP A 859 -22.61 -12.37 -8.38
C ASP A 859 -21.11 -12.09 -8.20
N ASP A 860 -20.33 -13.15 -7.97
CA ASP A 860 -18.88 -13.08 -7.78
C ASP A 860 -18.15 -12.42 -8.95
N PHE A 861 -18.79 -12.35 -10.12
CA PHE A 861 -18.23 -11.76 -11.34
C PHE A 861 -18.80 -10.39 -11.67
N ALA A 862 -19.54 -9.75 -10.75
CA ALA A 862 -20.12 -8.42 -10.97
C ALA A 862 -19.06 -7.35 -11.31
N PHE A 863 -17.81 -7.52 -10.85
CA PHE A 863 -16.70 -6.61 -11.16
C PHE A 863 -16.32 -6.60 -12.65
N ALA A 864 -16.61 -7.67 -13.38
CA ALA A 864 -16.33 -7.79 -14.81
C ALA A 864 -17.42 -7.14 -15.68
N LEU A 865 -18.53 -6.70 -15.07
CA LEU A 865 -19.61 -6.00 -15.74
C LEU A 865 -19.37 -4.47 -15.76
N PRO A 866 -20.12 -3.72 -16.58
CA PRO A 866 -20.02 -2.26 -16.59
C PRO A 866 -20.31 -1.64 -15.23
N ALA A 867 -19.74 -0.47 -14.94
CA ALA A 867 -20.03 0.24 -13.70
C ALA A 867 -21.54 0.45 -13.53
N ASN A 868 -22.05 0.18 -12.31
CA ASN A 868 -23.47 0.22 -11.99
C ASN A 868 -24.33 -0.73 -12.87
N ALA A 869 -23.79 -1.92 -13.19
CA ALA A 869 -24.40 -2.89 -14.10
C ALA A 869 -25.85 -3.20 -13.76
N ASN A 870 -26.14 -3.50 -12.49
CA ASN A 870 -27.49 -3.87 -12.04
C ASN A 870 -28.54 -2.80 -12.35
N ALA A 871 -28.23 -1.53 -12.09
CA ALA A 871 -29.20 -0.45 -12.25
C ALA A 871 -29.39 -0.01 -13.71
N ALA A 872 -28.41 -0.22 -14.59
CA ALA A 872 -28.43 0.28 -15.97
C ALA A 872 -28.29 -0.83 -17.01
N TYR A 873 -27.11 -1.47 -17.09
CA TYR A 873 -26.79 -2.47 -18.11
C TYR A 873 -27.73 -3.68 -18.06
N CYS A 874 -27.90 -4.31 -16.89
CA CYS A 874 -28.76 -5.49 -16.74
C CYS A 874 -30.21 -5.15 -17.08
N LYS A 875 -30.76 -4.05 -16.56
CA LYS A 875 -32.13 -3.61 -16.89
C LYS A 875 -32.36 -3.39 -18.38
N ARG A 876 -31.34 -2.86 -19.08
CA ARG A 876 -31.40 -2.59 -20.52
C ARG A 876 -31.38 -3.88 -21.35
N LYS A 877 -30.57 -4.86 -20.96
CA LYS A 877 -30.29 -6.07 -21.73
C LYS A 877 -31.19 -7.25 -21.37
N ILE A 878 -31.74 -7.29 -20.14
CA ILE A 878 -32.44 -8.47 -19.63
C ILE A 878 -33.63 -8.89 -20.49
N GLY A 879 -34.38 -7.94 -21.07
CA GLY A 879 -35.50 -8.27 -21.97
C GLY A 879 -35.04 -9.04 -23.22
N ALA A 880 -33.96 -8.60 -23.87
CA ALA A 880 -33.39 -9.27 -25.02
C ALA A 880 -32.68 -10.59 -24.64
N ALA A 881 -32.09 -10.65 -23.44
CA ALA A 881 -31.49 -11.87 -22.90
C ALA A 881 -32.55 -12.93 -22.61
N THR A 882 -33.67 -12.57 -21.98
CA THR A 882 -34.83 -13.46 -21.76
C THR A 882 -35.37 -14.00 -23.08
N ALA A 883 -35.51 -13.13 -24.10
CA ALA A 883 -35.93 -13.55 -25.43
C ALA A 883 -34.92 -14.53 -26.07
N ARG A 884 -33.62 -14.31 -25.86
CA ARG A 884 -32.55 -15.20 -26.35
C ARG A 884 -32.55 -16.56 -25.62
N LEU A 885 -32.80 -16.55 -24.32
CA LEU A 885 -32.87 -17.75 -23.46
C LEU A 885 -34.13 -18.58 -23.71
N GLY A 886 -35.22 -17.94 -24.14
CA GLY A 886 -36.46 -18.62 -24.51
C GLY A 886 -37.04 -19.43 -23.35
N ALA A 887 -37.31 -20.71 -23.59
CA ALA A 887 -37.89 -21.62 -22.60
C ALA A 887 -37.04 -21.77 -21.33
N THR A 888 -35.71 -21.61 -21.42
CA THR A 888 -34.82 -21.64 -20.25
C THR A 888 -35.18 -20.58 -19.21
N ALA A 889 -35.60 -19.38 -19.63
CA ALA A 889 -35.91 -18.28 -18.72
C ALA A 889 -37.24 -18.48 -17.96
N GLN A 890 -38.09 -19.42 -18.39
CA GLN A 890 -39.35 -19.72 -17.70
C GLN A 890 -39.14 -20.23 -16.27
N VAL A 891 -37.99 -20.88 -16.01
CA VAL A 891 -37.61 -21.32 -14.66
C VAL A 891 -37.57 -20.16 -13.67
N TRP A 892 -37.33 -18.93 -14.11
CA TRP A 892 -37.27 -17.76 -13.22
C TRP A 892 -38.63 -17.37 -12.63
N ALA A 893 -39.73 -17.85 -13.22
CA ALA A 893 -41.08 -17.66 -12.71
C ALA A 893 -41.60 -18.86 -11.90
N ALA A 894 -40.93 -20.02 -11.95
CA ALA A 894 -41.31 -21.20 -11.18
C ALA A 894 -41.03 -20.97 -9.69
N GLN A 895 -42.06 -21.00 -8.84
CA GLN A 895 -41.95 -20.78 -7.39
C GLN A 895 -41.58 -22.06 -6.66
#